data_AF-A0A973HWM2-F1
#
_entry.id   AF-A0A973HWM2-F1
#
_cell.length_a   1.000
_cell.length_b   1.000
_cell.length_c   1.000
_cell.angle_alpha   90.00
_cell.angle_beta   90.00
_cell.angle_gamma   90.00
#
_symmetry.space_group_name_H-M   'P 1'
#
loop_
_entity.id
_entity.type
_entity.pdbx_description
1 polymer ?
#
loop_
_entity_poly.entity_id
_entity_poly.type
_entity_poly.pdbx_seq_one_letter_code
_entity_poly.pdbx_strand_id
1 'polypeptide(L)'
;MKFHKKITALAIAGCIGFAPAAQAAWWDDVGNWFEDAGSAVDNWFEDAAEDVGSWLEQSFDSVEDAFEDVGEFFKDVYSDVEEDIVDAYDDVESQVSEWFVVASPNSASSATVMTVQSYDLNNSDETLLSDFQTRQQAYIANSAGDLVVDAYIGAGVDTVALANKLEDMLGSKNSDFAMLEFIRMLYTSDAYDDQIMASVDQLPKWIHEEGGEDKMYNSENHLIMWMSAKWLLNERAGVVTSDYDRARLEHWLDLKIDYGYYEFMSLVYAPYTLGGLLNLYDFAEDAVIKEKARKAALILLSDIMMSTTAQGKMYGVSGRDYSGKYEDEDQPTQTIGRIISLLTGVTDSYQDNGAGPVDLLALTSLDVSPATRLFGDKTNVTYRIGHNDGQSFVDDLHSGLNTTDKALFQMSAGSYAHPDYLADMLAMMAENNLDGTDEAIGLLSAFIGGPLEPIIGGGVSMGGAFSYSSLLMDKTVDLYKDGGAMLSSVNSYHGGRAGWQQNTWSATTGGSVVYTRSGKNRGGWEVGGQNLLNTHLPYVTQTDNVALIIYKAKPELRLVNSLLPDLIEFELDVNVHWQEDAFDETAENGNWIFGREDDNYVALFRHCLNTKTITESNADVDIMSCSSNQQVWASVVGTADSHDSFYNFVSVVSAAQIRSEWNWDFAAAKHVWQTTISVDGVQISRNIDRNIDDLFEGDTWELGSIVNTSGLSVDASTLTKAVAGGHTISGVDENWHSAGLSDCASSVHLHNLSSFEGSDPAMIRTRNTDDETPVSFTAWHSGEPNNSNGGEDCVNMRADNGLWNDAKCGYNYRYACRNDAGNWAVTTSTWGDWVEGAAACADLGGSYAYQAPYSAADNDALKAVRNGYTLWINVNDIASENTWVANRGGSCQVKSQEEESQDTELAHADEEIDFISFIDTEFQGGEAGKVSIDHNWKLVELNFSYERPVVFASINTMNGGDPSIAEVRNITPTSFEVRVAEFEYKNGIHDYETISYVVMNAGEYDLGDGRYIEVGTAALTTVFDGSPNFQNVNIGLKNYQLITHVQGNNAGRIVAARIDNKVASSFDASLMVQESSRDNAGTIEGVLGYMALGQRNY
;
A
#
# COMPACT_ATOMS: atom_id res chain seq x y z
N MET A 1 28.70 32.77 -16.27
CA MET A 1 29.63 31.83 -15.59
C MET A 1 30.25 32.37 -14.29
N LYS A 2 31.11 33.39 -14.26
CA LYS A 2 31.66 33.94 -12.96
C LYS A 2 30.64 34.72 -12.10
N PHE A 3 29.58 35.24 -12.73
CA PHE A 3 28.45 35.88 -12.05
C PHE A 3 27.50 34.84 -11.43
N HIS A 4 27.29 33.73 -12.13
CA HIS A 4 26.51 32.57 -11.68
C HIS A 4 27.15 31.88 -10.46
N LYS A 5 28.48 31.67 -10.47
CA LYS A 5 29.21 31.12 -9.31
C LYS A 5 29.18 32.01 -8.05
N LYS A 6 28.94 33.31 -8.19
CA LYS A 6 28.81 34.23 -7.04
C LYS A 6 27.41 34.23 -6.43
N ILE A 7 26.38 34.03 -7.25
CA ILE A 7 24.97 33.99 -6.81
C ILE A 7 24.68 32.66 -6.10
N THR A 8 25.19 31.53 -6.60
CA THR A 8 25.08 30.22 -5.93
C THR A 8 25.79 30.20 -4.57
N ALA A 9 26.95 30.85 -4.46
CA ALA A 9 27.66 31.02 -3.18
C ALA A 9 26.92 31.96 -2.19
N LEU A 10 26.08 32.87 -2.68
CA LEU A 10 25.25 33.78 -1.88
C LEU A 10 23.98 33.09 -1.36
N ALA A 11 23.38 32.18 -2.14
CA ALA A 11 22.25 31.35 -1.71
C ALA A 11 22.63 30.31 -0.64
N ILE A 12 23.84 29.72 -0.77
CA ILE A 12 24.41 28.82 0.25
C ILE A 12 24.73 29.58 1.54
N ALA A 13 25.24 30.82 1.44
CA ALA A 13 25.50 31.66 2.60
C ALA A 13 24.24 32.09 3.37
N GLY A 14 23.07 32.16 2.72
CA GLY A 14 21.78 32.42 3.36
C GLY A 14 21.27 31.28 4.25
N CYS A 15 21.78 30.05 4.05
CA CYS A 15 21.45 28.88 4.85
C CYS A 15 22.34 28.74 6.10
N ILE A 16 23.45 29.50 6.20
CA ILE A 16 24.40 29.42 7.30
C ILE A 16 23.95 30.38 8.41
N GLY A 17 23.25 29.86 9.42
CA GLY A 17 22.84 30.63 10.59
C GLY A 17 24.04 31.30 11.30
N PHE A 18 24.13 32.62 11.20
CA PHE A 18 25.05 33.44 12.00
C PHE A 18 24.28 34.33 12.99
N ALA A 19 24.95 34.63 14.11
CA ALA A 19 24.39 35.24 15.31
C ALA A 19 23.64 36.59 15.09
N PRO A 20 22.66 36.92 15.97
CA PRO A 20 21.57 37.87 15.69
C PRO A 20 21.97 39.34 15.41
N ALA A 21 23.20 39.75 15.70
CA ALA A 21 23.62 41.14 15.58
C ALA A 21 24.11 41.55 14.18
N ALA A 22 24.37 40.60 13.27
CA ALA A 22 24.81 40.87 11.91
C ALA A 22 23.65 40.96 10.88
N GLN A 23 22.44 40.54 11.24
CA GLN A 23 21.25 40.52 10.36
C GLN A 23 20.76 41.92 9.95
N ALA A 24 20.84 42.92 10.85
CA ALA A 24 20.27 44.24 10.57
C ALA A 24 21.05 45.04 9.50
N ALA A 25 22.38 44.87 9.42
CA ALA A 25 23.19 45.56 8.42
C ALA A 25 23.12 44.89 7.03
N TRP A 26 22.74 43.61 6.96
CA TRP A 26 22.59 42.87 5.71
C TRP A 26 21.27 43.21 4.99
N TRP A 27 20.17 43.40 5.74
CA TRP A 27 18.88 43.83 5.17
C TRP A 27 18.93 45.23 4.56
N ASP A 28 19.70 46.16 5.14
CA ASP A 28 19.88 47.50 4.58
C ASP A 28 20.68 47.48 3.25
N ASP A 29 21.69 46.61 3.11
CA ASP A 29 22.47 46.48 1.88
C ASP A 29 21.71 45.71 0.77
N VAL A 30 20.85 44.75 1.13
CA VAL A 30 19.97 44.02 0.19
C VAL A 30 18.82 44.92 -0.29
N GLY A 31 18.26 45.76 0.58
CA GLY A 31 17.21 46.73 0.21
C GLY A 31 17.70 47.77 -0.81
N ASN A 32 18.90 48.30 -0.62
CA ASN A 32 19.52 49.23 -1.57
C ASN A 32 19.84 48.56 -2.93
N TRP A 33 20.11 47.26 -2.94
CA TRP A 33 20.35 46.51 -4.18
C TRP A 33 19.07 46.25 -4.99
N PHE A 34 17.93 46.01 -4.32
CA PHE A 34 16.64 45.86 -5.00
C PHE A 34 16.14 47.16 -5.64
N GLU A 35 16.39 48.32 -5.02
CA GLU A 35 16.07 49.63 -5.62
C GLU A 35 16.91 49.93 -6.87
N ASP A 36 18.20 49.55 -6.86
CA ASP A 36 19.11 49.71 -8.01
C ASP A 36 18.80 48.70 -9.13
N ALA A 37 18.37 47.48 -8.80
CA ALA A 37 17.99 46.45 -9.77
C ALA A 37 16.62 46.75 -10.42
N GLY A 38 15.65 47.26 -9.66
CA GLY A 38 14.36 47.72 -10.18
C GLY A 38 14.50 48.84 -11.21
N SER A 39 15.41 49.79 -10.94
CA SER A 39 15.72 50.89 -11.86
C SER A 39 16.36 50.41 -13.18
N ALA A 40 17.05 49.26 -13.18
CA ALA A 40 17.65 48.68 -14.39
C ALA A 40 16.64 47.86 -15.21
N VAL A 41 15.63 47.30 -14.57
CA VAL A 41 14.53 46.54 -15.19
C VAL A 41 13.51 47.48 -15.84
N ASP A 42 13.20 48.62 -15.21
CA ASP A 42 12.31 49.65 -15.81
C ASP A 42 12.86 50.19 -17.13
N ASN A 43 14.17 50.45 -17.22
CA ASN A 43 14.81 50.89 -18.47
C ASN A 43 14.83 49.79 -19.55
N TRP A 44 14.74 48.51 -19.17
CA TRP A 44 14.66 47.39 -20.11
C TRP A 44 13.23 47.17 -20.62
N PHE A 45 12.21 47.43 -19.79
CA PHE A 45 10.81 47.37 -20.18
C PHE A 45 10.37 48.54 -21.09
N GLU A 46 10.91 49.75 -20.90
CA GLU A 46 10.64 50.88 -21.81
C GLU A 46 11.20 50.63 -23.23
N ASP A 47 12.38 49.99 -23.36
CA ASP A 47 12.96 49.61 -24.65
C ASP A 47 12.21 48.43 -25.32
N ALA A 48 11.65 47.50 -24.53
CA ALA A 48 10.86 46.38 -25.05
C ALA A 48 9.43 46.80 -25.50
N ALA A 49 8.89 47.87 -24.91
CA ALA A 49 7.56 48.41 -25.24
C ALA A 49 7.52 49.13 -26.61
N GLU A 50 8.63 49.73 -27.08
CA GLU A 50 8.70 50.35 -28.41
C GLU A 50 8.65 49.33 -29.57
N ASP A 51 9.13 48.10 -29.36
CA ASP A 51 9.18 47.07 -30.40
C ASP A 51 7.86 46.29 -30.56
N VAL A 52 7.12 46.07 -29.46
CA VAL A 52 5.83 45.35 -29.46
C VAL A 52 4.67 46.25 -29.94
N GLY A 53 4.80 47.57 -29.78
CA GLY A 53 3.80 48.55 -30.21
C GLY A 53 3.56 48.62 -31.72
N SER A 54 4.44 48.06 -32.55
CA SER A 54 4.27 48.01 -34.01
C SER A 54 3.43 46.82 -34.52
N TRP A 55 3.08 45.86 -33.64
CA TRP A 55 2.45 44.59 -34.02
C TRP A 55 0.99 44.42 -33.57
N LEU A 56 0.51 45.19 -32.58
CA LEU A 56 -0.83 45.02 -32.00
C LEU A 56 -1.76 46.24 -32.18
N GLU A 57 -1.85 46.75 -33.41
CA GLU A 57 -2.80 47.83 -33.74
C GLU A 57 -4.17 47.34 -34.22
N GLN A 58 -4.55 46.07 -34.00
CA GLN A 58 -5.90 45.57 -34.34
C GLN A 58 -6.40 44.53 -33.34
N SER A 59 -6.99 44.97 -32.21
CA SER A 59 -8.27 44.52 -31.61
C SER A 59 -8.30 44.77 -30.09
N PHE A 60 -9.01 45.83 -29.68
CA PHE A 60 -9.48 46.23 -28.33
C PHE A 60 -10.49 45.21 -27.74
N ASP A 61 -10.92 45.14 -26.47
CA ASP A 61 -10.73 45.84 -25.17
C ASP A 61 -11.36 44.91 -24.09
N SER A 62 -10.72 44.65 -22.93
CA SER A 62 -11.35 44.21 -21.64
C SER A 62 -10.36 43.69 -20.56
N VAL A 63 -9.06 43.95 -20.67
CA VAL A 63 -8.06 43.33 -19.76
C VAL A 63 -7.68 44.22 -18.57
N GLU A 64 -8.11 45.48 -18.51
CA GLU A 64 -7.66 46.41 -17.46
C GLU A 64 -8.36 46.19 -16.10
N ASP A 65 -9.62 45.72 -16.09
CA ASP A 65 -10.37 45.49 -14.85
C ASP A 65 -10.03 44.15 -14.16
N ALA A 66 -9.42 43.18 -14.88
CA ALA A 66 -9.12 41.86 -14.35
C ALA A 66 -7.78 41.78 -13.58
N PHE A 67 -6.88 42.75 -13.77
CA PHE A 67 -5.56 42.75 -13.15
C PHE A 67 -5.50 43.55 -11.83
N GLU A 68 -6.45 44.44 -11.56
CA GLU A 68 -6.56 45.13 -10.27
C GLU A 68 -7.07 44.20 -9.15
N ASP A 69 -8.05 43.32 -9.43
CA ASP A 69 -8.62 42.39 -8.44
C ASP A 69 -7.65 41.28 -7.99
N VAL A 70 -6.76 40.82 -8.88
CA VAL A 70 -5.76 39.79 -8.56
C VAL A 70 -4.66 40.34 -7.63
N GLY A 71 -4.35 41.63 -7.75
CA GLY A 71 -3.33 42.29 -6.92
C GLY A 71 -3.76 42.50 -5.47
N GLU A 72 -5.06 42.71 -5.21
CA GLU A 72 -5.59 42.79 -3.84
C GLU A 72 -5.73 41.40 -3.19
N PHE A 73 -6.06 40.36 -3.96
CA PHE A 73 -6.13 38.97 -3.47
C PHE A 73 -4.78 38.46 -2.93
N PHE A 74 -3.67 38.69 -3.63
CA PHE A 74 -2.34 38.26 -3.15
C PHE A 74 -1.85 39.02 -1.92
N LYS A 75 -2.43 40.19 -1.63
CA LYS A 75 -2.02 41.04 -0.51
C LYS A 75 -2.75 40.68 0.79
N ASP A 76 -4.02 40.32 0.72
CA ASP A 76 -4.80 39.79 1.86
C ASP A 76 -4.34 38.37 2.23
N VAL A 77 -4.08 37.51 1.24
CA VAL A 77 -3.56 36.14 1.48
C VAL A 77 -2.18 36.16 2.14
N TYR A 78 -1.34 37.17 1.89
CA TYR A 78 -0.01 37.26 2.50
C TYR A 78 -0.03 37.82 3.93
N SER A 79 -1.04 38.61 4.33
CA SER A 79 -1.13 39.15 5.69
C SER A 79 -1.76 38.17 6.69
N ASP A 80 -2.65 37.29 6.24
CA ASP A 80 -3.30 36.30 7.12
C ASP A 80 -2.39 35.08 7.39
N VAL A 81 -1.43 34.82 6.50
CA VAL A 81 -0.52 33.66 6.57
C VAL A 81 0.65 33.85 7.55
N GLU A 82 0.95 35.08 7.98
CA GLU A 82 2.07 35.33 8.91
C GLU A 82 1.72 35.07 10.39
N GLU A 83 0.43 35.04 10.76
CA GLU A 83 -0.02 34.80 12.15
C GLU A 83 -0.42 33.33 12.39
N ASP A 84 -0.91 32.60 11.38
CA ASP A 84 -1.33 31.17 11.50
C ASP A 84 -0.19 30.16 11.31
N ILE A 85 0.92 30.52 10.64
CA ILE A 85 2.05 29.59 10.39
C ILE A 85 2.84 29.25 11.66
N VAL A 86 2.85 30.14 12.66
CA VAL A 86 3.62 29.91 13.89
C VAL A 86 2.87 28.97 14.86
N ASP A 87 1.53 28.95 14.83
CA ASP A 87 0.74 28.05 15.67
C ASP A 87 0.49 26.68 14.99
N ALA A 88 0.52 26.60 13.64
CA ALA A 88 0.40 25.35 12.90
C ALA A 88 1.68 24.48 12.92
N TYR A 89 2.85 25.06 13.20
CA TYR A 89 4.11 24.32 13.20
C TYR A 89 4.28 23.43 14.45
N ASP A 90 3.70 23.83 15.59
CA ASP A 90 3.76 23.04 16.83
C ASP A 90 2.70 21.92 16.90
N ASP A 91 1.60 22.01 16.12
CA ASP A 91 0.53 21.00 16.13
C ASP A 91 0.81 19.83 15.15
N VAL A 92 1.51 20.12 14.05
CA VAL A 92 1.89 19.12 13.03
C VAL A 92 3.01 18.19 13.51
N GLU A 93 3.92 18.63 14.39
CA GLU A 93 4.98 17.76 14.92
C GLU A 93 4.41 16.66 15.84
N SER A 94 3.24 16.89 16.46
CA SER A 94 2.58 15.89 17.31
C SER A 94 1.82 14.82 16.53
N GLN A 95 1.26 15.16 15.35
CA GLN A 95 0.44 14.23 14.54
C GLN A 95 1.23 13.37 13.55
N VAL A 96 2.49 13.70 13.27
CA VAL A 96 3.33 12.92 12.32
C VAL A 96 3.97 11.70 12.98
N SER A 97 3.94 11.58 14.32
CA SER A 97 4.55 10.45 15.05
C SER A 97 3.69 9.19 15.17
N GLU A 98 2.40 9.23 14.80
CA GLU A 98 1.50 8.06 14.85
C GLU A 98 1.25 7.39 13.48
N TRP A 99 1.90 7.86 12.41
CA TRP A 99 1.64 7.38 11.04
C TRP A 99 2.51 6.20 10.59
N PHE A 100 3.38 5.69 11.46
CA PHE A 100 4.13 4.46 11.21
C PHE A 100 3.41 3.26 11.83
N VAL A 101 2.34 2.80 11.19
CA VAL A 101 1.93 1.40 11.34
C VAL A 101 3.00 0.58 10.64
N VAL A 102 4.00 0.15 11.40
CA VAL A 102 4.85 -1.00 11.07
C VAL A 102 3.88 -2.11 10.67
N ALA A 103 3.97 -2.56 9.42
CA ALA A 103 3.21 -3.72 8.96
C ALA A 103 3.45 -4.85 9.96
N SER A 104 2.42 -5.21 10.74
CA SER A 104 2.51 -6.40 11.57
C SER A 104 2.77 -7.58 10.64
N PRO A 105 3.60 -8.56 11.03
CA PRO A 105 3.72 -9.80 10.27
C PRO A 105 2.33 -10.32 9.95
N ASN A 106 2.06 -10.62 8.68
CA ASN A 106 0.78 -11.16 8.23
C ASN A 106 0.43 -12.37 9.13
N SER A 107 -0.54 -12.21 10.03
CA SER A 107 -0.87 -13.20 11.07
C SER A 107 -1.48 -14.51 10.52
N ALA A 108 -1.61 -14.59 9.19
CA ALA A 108 -2.02 -15.77 8.42
C ALA A 108 -0.87 -16.42 7.62
N SER A 109 0.33 -15.83 7.59
CA SER A 109 1.48 -16.36 6.86
C SER A 109 2.07 -17.56 7.58
N SER A 110 2.46 -18.60 6.83
CA SER A 110 3.24 -19.72 7.38
C SER A 110 4.74 -19.39 7.45
N ALA A 111 5.14 -18.18 7.04
CA ALA A 111 6.53 -17.75 7.00
C ALA A 111 7.18 -17.68 8.39
N THR A 112 8.43 -18.11 8.46
CA THR A 112 9.26 -17.95 9.65
C THR A 112 9.86 -16.55 9.67
N VAL A 113 9.71 -15.83 10.78
CA VAL A 113 10.35 -14.51 10.95
C VAL A 113 11.84 -14.70 11.21
N MET A 114 12.68 -14.06 10.39
CA MET A 114 14.13 -14.08 10.50
C MET A 114 14.70 -12.67 10.65
N THR A 115 15.83 -12.60 11.34
CA THR A 115 16.71 -11.43 11.41
C THR A 115 18.14 -11.88 11.17
N VAL A 116 19.08 -10.95 11.05
CA VAL A 116 20.51 -11.24 10.90
C VAL A 116 21.04 -12.21 11.98
N GLN A 117 20.49 -12.11 13.20
CA GLN A 117 20.85 -12.98 14.33
C GLN A 117 20.36 -14.42 14.20
N SER A 118 19.54 -14.72 13.18
CA SER A 118 19.02 -16.07 12.92
C SER A 118 20.05 -16.96 12.22
N TYR A 119 21.09 -16.38 11.61
CA TYR A 119 22.14 -17.14 10.93
C TYR A 119 23.11 -17.82 11.91
N ASP A 120 23.39 -19.10 11.70
CA ASP A 120 24.40 -19.84 12.47
C ASP A 120 25.78 -19.72 11.81
N LEU A 121 26.45 -18.60 12.08
CA LEU A 121 27.74 -18.24 11.46
C LEU A 121 28.94 -19.08 11.95
N ASN A 122 28.74 -20.03 12.87
CA ASN A 122 29.83 -20.84 13.45
C ASN A 122 29.71 -22.32 13.11
N ASN A 123 28.62 -22.74 12.47
CA ASN A 123 28.41 -24.12 12.09
C ASN A 123 29.11 -24.38 10.75
N SER A 124 30.32 -24.93 10.81
CA SER A 124 31.15 -25.32 9.67
C SER A 124 30.83 -26.73 9.15
N ASP A 125 30.77 -26.89 7.82
CA ASP A 125 30.52 -28.17 7.13
C ASP A 125 31.75 -28.61 6.37
N GLU A 126 32.39 -29.67 6.82
CA GLU A 126 33.60 -30.18 6.18
C GLU A 126 33.37 -30.58 4.71
N THR A 127 32.16 -31.04 4.35
CA THR A 127 31.86 -31.48 2.98
C THR A 127 31.68 -30.27 2.07
N LEU A 128 30.82 -29.33 2.46
CA LEU A 128 30.59 -28.11 1.66
C LEU A 128 31.87 -27.28 1.53
N LEU A 129 32.67 -27.20 2.60
CA LEU A 129 33.97 -26.52 2.57
C LEU A 129 34.95 -27.22 1.62
N SER A 130 35.04 -28.55 1.66
CA SER A 130 35.91 -29.32 0.76
C SER A 130 35.48 -29.18 -0.71
N ASP A 131 34.18 -29.14 -0.97
CA ASP A 131 33.62 -28.96 -2.32
C ASP A 131 33.94 -27.55 -2.85
N PHE A 132 33.76 -26.52 -2.01
CA PHE A 132 34.15 -25.15 -2.34
C PHE A 132 35.65 -25.03 -2.63
N GLN A 133 36.51 -25.60 -1.77
CA GLN A 133 37.96 -25.59 -1.96
C GLN A 133 38.38 -26.30 -3.26
N THR A 134 37.69 -27.37 -3.64
CA THR A 134 37.92 -28.05 -4.92
C THR A 134 37.63 -27.12 -6.10
N ARG A 135 36.53 -26.35 -6.03
CA ARG A 135 36.19 -25.34 -7.05
C ARG A 135 37.16 -24.16 -7.05
N GLN A 136 37.63 -23.70 -5.88
CA GLN A 136 38.68 -22.68 -5.80
C GLN A 136 39.94 -23.12 -6.55
N GLN A 137 40.40 -24.36 -6.36
CA GLN A 137 41.58 -24.86 -7.07
C GLN A 137 41.36 -24.95 -8.59
N ALA A 138 40.17 -25.36 -9.03
CA ALA A 138 39.82 -25.37 -10.45
C ALA A 138 39.79 -23.96 -11.04
N TYR A 139 39.20 -22.99 -10.32
CA TYR A 139 39.19 -21.58 -10.70
C TYR A 139 40.61 -21.04 -10.89
N ILE A 140 41.45 -21.18 -9.87
CA ILE A 140 42.83 -20.69 -9.90
C ILE A 140 43.63 -21.28 -11.07
N ALA A 141 43.42 -22.57 -11.37
CA ALA A 141 44.09 -23.22 -12.48
C ALA A 141 43.64 -22.69 -13.86
N ASN A 142 42.35 -22.32 -13.98
CA ASN A 142 41.79 -21.80 -15.22
C ASN A 142 42.14 -20.32 -15.43
N SER A 143 42.16 -19.52 -14.35
CA SER A 143 42.42 -18.07 -14.33
C SER A 143 43.89 -17.68 -14.50
N ALA A 144 44.75 -18.56 -15.02
CA ALA A 144 46.12 -18.20 -15.36
C ALA A 144 46.16 -17.05 -16.40
N GLY A 145 46.95 -16.02 -16.14
CA GLY A 145 46.98 -14.78 -16.93
C GLY A 145 46.13 -13.64 -16.37
N ASP A 146 45.32 -13.87 -15.32
CA ASP A 146 44.68 -12.81 -14.55
C ASP A 146 45.68 -12.14 -13.60
N LEU A 147 45.63 -10.82 -13.45
CA LEU A 147 46.61 -10.05 -12.67
C LEU A 147 46.65 -10.46 -11.20
N VAL A 148 45.48 -10.66 -10.58
CA VAL A 148 45.36 -10.96 -9.15
C VAL A 148 45.74 -12.41 -8.89
N VAL A 149 45.27 -13.33 -9.74
CA VAL A 149 45.59 -14.76 -9.63
C VAL A 149 47.07 -15.01 -9.89
N ASP A 150 47.67 -14.40 -10.93
CA ASP A 150 49.09 -14.56 -11.25
C ASP A 150 50.01 -14.02 -10.15
N ALA A 151 49.61 -12.92 -9.50
CA ALA A 151 50.30 -12.40 -8.32
C ALA A 151 50.26 -13.41 -7.17
N TYR A 152 49.09 -13.99 -6.89
CA TYR A 152 48.89 -14.97 -5.82
C TYR A 152 49.68 -16.27 -6.02
N ILE A 153 49.68 -16.84 -7.24
CA ILE A 153 50.39 -18.10 -7.52
C ILE A 153 51.87 -17.90 -7.87
N GLY A 154 52.33 -16.64 -8.02
CA GLY A 154 53.70 -16.32 -8.41
C GLY A 154 54.05 -16.65 -9.86
N ALA A 155 53.07 -16.61 -10.78
CA ALA A 155 53.26 -16.89 -12.21
C ALA A 155 53.91 -15.73 -12.99
N GLY A 156 53.96 -14.54 -12.37
CA GLY A 156 54.49 -13.32 -12.97
C GLY A 156 53.38 -12.55 -13.71
N VAL A 157 53.11 -11.34 -13.26
CA VAL A 157 52.05 -10.46 -13.74
C VAL A 157 52.46 -9.71 -15.02
N ASP A 158 51.52 -9.54 -15.96
CA ASP A 158 51.69 -8.65 -17.11
C ASP A 158 51.76 -7.19 -16.64
N THR A 159 52.99 -6.65 -16.62
CA THR A 159 53.28 -5.28 -16.16
C THR A 159 52.63 -4.19 -17.02
N VAL A 160 52.28 -4.45 -18.28
CA VAL A 160 51.59 -3.48 -19.15
C VAL A 160 50.11 -3.44 -18.78
N ALA A 161 49.47 -4.60 -18.64
CA ALA A 161 48.09 -4.69 -18.19
C ALA A 161 47.93 -4.12 -16.77
N LEU A 162 48.89 -4.38 -15.87
CA LEU A 162 48.96 -3.77 -14.54
C LEU A 162 49.06 -2.24 -14.62
N ALA A 163 49.94 -1.70 -15.46
CA ALA A 163 50.08 -0.25 -15.62
C ALA A 163 48.79 0.41 -16.13
N ASN A 164 48.12 -0.20 -17.12
CA ASN A 164 46.86 0.31 -17.65
C ASN A 164 45.77 0.30 -16.58
N LYS A 165 45.61 -0.79 -15.82
CA LYS A 165 44.59 -0.89 -14.78
C LYS A 165 44.83 0.11 -13.64
N LEU A 166 46.10 0.40 -13.31
CA LEU A 166 46.45 1.44 -12.34
C LEU A 166 46.12 2.86 -12.86
N GLU A 167 46.33 3.12 -14.15
CA GLU A 167 45.94 4.39 -14.78
C GLU A 167 44.42 4.57 -14.80
N ASP A 168 43.67 3.52 -15.16
CA ASP A 168 42.21 3.50 -15.13
C ASP A 168 41.66 3.75 -13.72
N MET A 169 42.29 3.14 -12.70
CA MET A 169 41.92 3.36 -11.29
C MET A 169 42.07 4.83 -10.90
N LEU A 170 43.18 5.48 -11.24
CA LEU A 170 43.45 6.86 -10.86
C LEU A 170 42.42 7.84 -11.46
N GLY A 171 42.01 7.60 -12.70
CA GLY A 171 41.04 8.43 -13.42
C GLY A 171 39.57 8.20 -13.04
N SER A 172 39.26 7.13 -12.31
CA SER A 172 37.88 6.77 -11.94
C SER A 172 37.40 7.51 -10.68
N LYS A 173 36.11 7.86 -10.62
CA LYS A 173 35.45 8.28 -9.35
C LYS A 173 35.27 7.11 -8.38
N ASN A 174 35.23 5.89 -8.92
CA ASN A 174 35.05 4.62 -8.22
C ASN A 174 36.39 3.86 -8.15
N SER A 175 37.48 4.56 -7.80
CA SER A 175 38.83 3.97 -7.74
C SER A 175 38.92 2.79 -6.77
N ASP A 176 38.09 2.81 -5.74
CA ASP A 176 38.02 1.81 -4.68
C ASP A 176 37.61 0.41 -5.17
N PHE A 177 36.83 0.31 -6.24
CA PHE A 177 36.50 -0.98 -6.88
C PHE A 177 37.76 -1.74 -7.29
N ALA A 178 38.69 -1.06 -7.97
CA ALA A 178 39.97 -1.64 -8.39
C ALA A 178 40.98 -1.73 -7.23
N MET A 179 40.87 -0.83 -6.24
CA MET A 179 41.73 -0.83 -5.05
C MET A 179 41.70 -2.18 -4.33
N LEU A 180 40.52 -2.83 -4.24
CA LEU A 180 40.38 -4.15 -3.61
C LEU A 180 41.33 -5.21 -4.17
N GLU A 181 41.47 -5.24 -5.49
CA GLU A 181 42.36 -6.16 -6.21
C GLU A 181 43.83 -5.83 -5.95
N PHE A 182 44.18 -4.53 -5.92
CA PHE A 182 45.56 -4.12 -5.64
C PHE A 182 45.98 -4.37 -4.19
N ILE A 183 45.08 -4.18 -3.22
CA ILE A 183 45.31 -4.56 -1.82
C ILE A 183 45.58 -6.08 -1.75
N ARG A 184 44.78 -6.89 -2.46
CA ARG A 184 45.00 -8.35 -2.54
C ARG A 184 46.38 -8.67 -3.11
N MET A 185 46.78 -8.02 -4.20
CA MET A 185 48.09 -8.23 -4.82
C MET A 185 49.25 -7.86 -3.88
N LEU A 186 49.17 -6.70 -3.22
CA LEU A 186 50.18 -6.27 -2.25
C LEU A 186 50.37 -7.33 -1.17
N TYR A 187 49.30 -7.85 -0.58
CA TYR A 187 49.38 -8.84 0.49
C TYR A 187 49.76 -10.27 0.05
N THR A 188 49.78 -10.54 -1.25
CA THR A 188 50.08 -11.87 -1.80
C THR A 188 51.44 -11.92 -2.50
N SER A 189 51.97 -10.78 -2.96
CA SER A 189 53.28 -10.69 -3.60
C SER A 189 53.90 -9.29 -3.48
N ASP A 190 55.14 -9.23 -3.00
CA ASP A 190 55.91 -7.97 -2.91
C ASP A 190 56.55 -7.54 -4.24
N ALA A 191 56.42 -8.34 -5.31
CA ALA A 191 57.13 -8.13 -6.57
C ALA A 191 56.70 -6.87 -7.33
N TYR A 192 55.51 -6.34 -7.02
CA TYR A 192 54.87 -5.23 -7.73
C TYR A 192 54.57 -4.02 -6.83
N ASP A 193 55.02 -4.06 -5.57
CA ASP A 193 54.77 -3.04 -4.56
C ASP A 193 55.14 -1.64 -5.05
N ASP A 194 56.36 -1.47 -5.57
CA ASP A 194 56.83 -0.16 -6.05
C ASP A 194 55.90 0.44 -7.11
N GLN A 195 55.34 -0.39 -7.99
CA GLN A 195 54.45 0.05 -9.06
C GLN A 195 53.04 0.35 -8.54
N ILE A 196 52.49 -0.52 -7.69
CA ILE A 196 51.15 -0.35 -7.12
C ILE A 196 51.13 0.83 -6.15
N MET A 197 52.07 0.90 -5.20
CA MET A 197 52.15 1.97 -4.21
C MET A 197 52.37 3.34 -4.85
N ALA A 198 53.12 3.42 -5.95
CA ALA A 198 53.27 4.67 -6.69
C ALA A 198 51.93 5.28 -7.16
N SER A 199 50.92 4.45 -7.42
CA SER A 199 49.56 4.92 -7.77
C SER A 199 48.65 5.01 -6.55
N VAL A 200 48.67 4.02 -5.65
CA VAL A 200 47.83 4.01 -4.45
C VAL A 200 48.11 5.22 -3.55
N ASP A 201 49.38 5.64 -3.45
CA ASP A 201 49.76 6.82 -2.66
C ASP A 201 49.17 8.13 -3.22
N GLN A 202 48.78 8.17 -4.49
CA GLN A 202 48.18 9.36 -5.13
C GLN A 202 46.69 9.52 -4.82
N LEU A 203 45.99 8.46 -4.38
CA LEU A 203 44.55 8.52 -4.10
C LEU A 203 44.29 9.08 -2.70
N PRO A 204 43.19 9.84 -2.49
CA PRO A 204 42.75 10.18 -1.14
C PRO A 204 42.34 8.89 -0.40
N LYS A 205 42.64 8.79 0.89
CA LYS A 205 42.28 7.64 1.72
C LYS A 205 41.01 7.90 2.53
N TRP A 206 40.52 9.14 2.55
CA TRP A 206 39.19 9.53 3.02
C TRP A 206 38.76 10.89 2.45
N ILE A 207 37.47 11.24 2.61
CA ILE A 207 36.86 12.42 1.99
C ILE A 207 37.51 13.77 2.34
N HIS A 208 38.08 13.92 3.53
CA HIS A 208 38.73 15.17 3.95
C HIS A 208 40.19 15.30 3.45
N GLU A 209 40.72 14.27 2.78
CA GLU A 209 42.05 14.31 2.19
C GLU A 209 42.01 15.02 0.82
N GLU A 210 43.11 15.63 0.40
CA GLU A 210 43.18 16.36 -0.88
C GLU A 210 42.81 15.45 -2.06
N GLY A 211 41.84 15.87 -2.88
CA GLY A 211 41.29 15.08 -3.99
C GLY A 211 40.18 14.11 -3.56
N GLY A 212 39.80 14.10 -2.28
CA GLY A 212 38.67 13.34 -1.74
C GLY A 212 37.34 13.75 -2.35
N GLU A 213 37.17 15.02 -2.70
CA GLU A 213 35.95 15.57 -3.32
C GLU A 213 35.59 14.97 -4.69
N ASP A 214 36.54 14.28 -5.34
CA ASP A 214 36.37 13.65 -6.65
C ASP A 214 36.05 12.15 -6.56
N LYS A 215 35.92 11.59 -5.35
CA LYS A 215 35.70 10.15 -5.10
C LYS A 215 34.36 9.89 -4.41
N MET A 216 33.81 8.71 -4.67
CA MET A 216 32.53 8.28 -4.10
C MET A 216 32.71 7.66 -2.70
N TYR A 217 31.94 8.14 -1.71
CA TYR A 217 31.94 7.61 -0.33
C TYR A 217 30.53 7.38 0.25
N ASN A 218 29.49 7.83 -0.44
CA ASN A 218 28.15 8.01 0.13
C ASN A 218 27.25 6.77 0.08
N SER A 219 27.76 5.63 -0.39
CA SER A 219 27.03 4.35 -0.43
C SER A 219 27.66 3.32 0.51
N GLU A 220 26.88 2.31 0.90
CA GLU A 220 27.30 1.25 1.82
C GLU A 220 28.55 0.49 1.35
N ASN A 221 28.59 0.14 0.06
CA ASN A 221 29.72 -0.58 -0.53
C ASN A 221 31.00 0.28 -0.57
N HIS A 222 30.89 1.56 -0.96
CA HIS A 222 32.02 2.49 -1.02
C HIS A 222 32.68 2.69 0.36
N LEU A 223 31.88 2.80 1.42
CA LEU A 223 32.39 2.95 2.79
C LEU A 223 33.35 1.82 3.18
N ILE A 224 32.94 0.56 3.03
CA ILE A 224 33.78 -0.57 3.43
C ILE A 224 34.98 -0.77 2.51
N MET A 225 34.86 -0.50 1.20
CA MET A 225 36.00 -0.59 0.29
C MET A 225 37.09 0.40 0.66
N TRP A 226 36.75 1.66 0.92
CA TRP A 226 37.72 2.67 1.37
C TRP A 226 38.28 2.38 2.77
N MET A 227 37.43 2.05 3.74
CA MET A 227 37.89 1.77 5.10
C MET A 227 38.76 0.52 5.19
N SER A 228 38.42 -0.54 4.45
CA SER A 228 39.24 -1.76 4.38
C SER A 228 40.60 -1.51 3.73
N ALA A 229 40.63 -0.79 2.60
CA ALA A 229 41.86 -0.43 1.92
C ALA A 229 42.75 0.43 2.82
N LYS A 230 42.20 1.48 3.44
CA LYS A 230 42.95 2.36 4.36
C LYS A 230 43.51 1.58 5.55
N TRP A 231 42.71 0.70 6.17
CA TRP A 231 43.15 -0.12 7.30
C TRP A 231 44.36 -0.99 6.92
N LEU A 232 44.25 -1.72 5.82
CA LEU A 232 45.28 -2.65 5.38
C LEU A 232 46.53 -1.93 4.84
N LEU A 233 46.39 -0.75 4.24
CA LEU A 233 47.56 0.06 3.86
C LEU A 233 48.33 0.57 5.09
N ASN A 234 47.63 0.97 6.15
CA ASN A 234 48.26 1.38 7.40
C ASN A 234 49.04 0.23 8.04
N GLU A 235 48.43 -0.95 8.18
CA GLU A 235 49.11 -2.14 8.73
C GLU A 235 50.34 -2.50 7.89
N ARG A 236 50.21 -2.51 6.56
CA ARG A 236 51.33 -2.80 5.65
C ARG A 236 52.46 -1.79 5.79
N ALA A 237 52.14 -0.50 5.93
CA ALA A 237 53.12 0.56 6.12
C ALA A 237 53.72 0.60 7.55
N GLY A 238 53.22 -0.23 8.48
CA GLY A 238 53.58 -0.17 9.90
C GLY A 238 53.08 1.11 10.58
N VAL A 239 52.05 1.75 10.02
CA VAL A 239 51.41 2.95 10.57
C VAL A 239 50.29 2.52 11.50
N VAL A 240 50.28 3.07 12.72
CA VAL A 240 49.20 2.81 13.68
C VAL A 240 47.96 3.56 13.21
N THR A 241 46.88 2.82 12.91
CA THR A 241 45.58 3.41 12.62
C THR A 241 45.07 4.20 13.82
N SER A 242 44.52 5.39 13.57
CA SER A 242 44.02 6.28 14.63
C SER A 242 42.84 5.63 15.38
N ASP A 243 42.65 5.98 16.65
CA ASP A 243 41.49 5.53 17.44
C ASP A 243 40.17 5.89 16.75
N TYR A 244 40.15 7.01 16.04
CA TYR A 244 38.99 7.49 15.29
C TYR A 244 38.69 6.63 14.04
N ASP A 245 39.70 6.37 13.19
CA ASP A 245 39.52 5.51 12.02
C ASP A 245 39.15 4.07 12.44
N ARG A 246 39.70 3.60 13.56
CA ARG A 246 39.31 2.32 14.16
C ARG A 246 37.84 2.33 14.57
N ALA A 247 37.40 3.33 15.34
CA ALA A 247 36.02 3.45 15.78
C ALA A 247 35.05 3.50 14.59
N ARG A 248 35.41 4.19 13.50
CA ARG A 248 34.61 4.25 12.27
C ARG A 248 34.45 2.87 11.60
N LEU A 249 35.54 2.13 11.43
CA LEU A 249 35.48 0.79 10.82
C LEU A 249 34.73 -0.20 11.72
N GLU A 250 35.00 -0.18 13.03
CA GLU A 250 34.27 -1.03 13.97
C GLU A 250 32.77 -0.72 13.96
N HIS A 251 32.40 0.57 13.91
CA HIS A 251 31.00 1.01 13.81
C HIS A 251 30.31 0.46 12.55
N TRP A 252 30.96 0.55 11.38
CA TRP A 252 30.39 -0.02 10.15
C TRP A 252 30.19 -1.53 10.25
N LEU A 253 31.18 -2.25 10.77
CA LEU A 253 31.10 -3.71 10.92
C LEU A 253 30.00 -4.11 11.92
N ASP A 254 29.88 -3.39 13.04
CA ASP A 254 28.84 -3.64 14.03
C ASP A 254 27.44 -3.40 13.44
N LEU A 255 27.26 -2.35 12.64
CA LEU A 255 25.99 -2.14 11.93
C LEU A 255 25.60 -3.34 11.06
N LYS A 256 26.54 -3.91 10.30
CA LYS A 256 26.24 -5.09 9.47
C LYS A 256 25.98 -6.34 10.30
N ILE A 257 26.70 -6.52 11.41
CA ILE A 257 26.53 -7.67 12.31
C ILE A 257 25.19 -7.60 13.04
N ASP A 258 24.75 -6.41 13.44
CA ASP A 258 23.55 -6.22 14.25
C ASP A 258 22.29 -6.07 13.39
N TYR A 259 22.40 -5.40 12.24
CA TYR A 259 21.26 -4.96 11.42
C TYR A 259 21.31 -5.38 9.94
N GLY A 260 22.43 -5.93 9.47
CA GLY A 260 22.56 -6.42 8.09
C GLY A 260 22.84 -5.31 7.09
N TYR A 261 22.63 -5.62 5.81
CA TYR A 261 23.01 -4.77 4.67
C TYR A 261 21.84 -3.93 4.17
N TYR A 262 22.05 -2.63 4.00
CA TYR A 262 21.04 -1.72 3.47
C TYR A 262 20.90 -1.88 1.95
N GLU A 263 21.99 -2.13 1.22
CA GLU A 263 21.96 -2.47 -0.21
C GLU A 263 21.62 -3.96 -0.40
N PHE A 264 20.56 -4.39 0.28
CA PHE A 264 20.18 -5.79 0.42
C PHE A 264 20.01 -6.48 -0.93
N MET A 265 20.48 -7.73 -1.00
CA MET A 265 20.32 -8.64 -2.14
C MET A 265 20.75 -8.04 -3.50
N SER A 266 21.65 -7.04 -3.50
CA SER A 266 22.12 -6.40 -4.73
C SER A 266 22.93 -7.35 -5.62
N LEU A 267 22.54 -7.46 -6.90
CA LEU A 267 23.30 -8.20 -7.92
C LEU A 267 24.61 -7.52 -8.33
N VAL A 268 24.74 -6.22 -7.99
CA VAL A 268 25.84 -5.36 -8.44
C VAL A 268 26.83 -5.11 -7.33
N TYR A 269 26.35 -4.71 -6.15
CA TYR A 269 27.19 -4.15 -5.10
C TYR A 269 27.66 -5.20 -4.09
N ALA A 270 26.87 -6.25 -3.85
CA ALA A 270 27.25 -7.33 -2.92
C ALA A 270 28.63 -7.97 -3.24
N PRO A 271 29.00 -8.23 -4.52
CA PRO A 271 30.35 -8.72 -4.85
C PRO A 271 31.49 -7.82 -4.34
N TYR A 272 31.35 -6.50 -4.45
CA TYR A 272 32.40 -5.54 -4.09
C TYR A 272 32.45 -5.32 -2.57
N THR A 273 31.29 -5.21 -1.92
CA THR A 273 31.17 -5.20 -0.46
C THR A 273 31.84 -6.44 0.15
N LEU A 274 31.60 -7.62 -0.44
CA LEU A 274 32.24 -8.87 -0.05
C LEU A 274 33.77 -8.78 -0.21
N GLY A 275 34.26 -8.25 -1.33
CA GLY A 275 35.71 -8.11 -1.57
C GLY A 275 36.45 -7.31 -0.49
N GLY A 276 35.87 -6.19 -0.03
CA GLY A 276 36.44 -5.42 1.10
C GLY A 276 36.51 -6.21 2.40
N LEU A 277 35.45 -6.98 2.70
CA LEU A 277 35.37 -7.82 3.88
C LEU A 277 36.34 -9.01 3.85
N LEU A 278 36.47 -9.67 2.68
CA LEU A 278 37.39 -10.78 2.49
C LEU A 278 38.84 -10.34 2.69
N ASN A 279 39.22 -9.17 2.17
CA ASN A 279 40.56 -8.62 2.39
C ASN A 279 40.82 -8.33 3.88
N LEU A 280 39.87 -7.73 4.61
CA LEU A 280 40.01 -7.54 6.06
C LEU A 280 40.13 -8.88 6.80
N TYR A 281 39.29 -9.86 6.44
CA TYR A 281 39.34 -11.17 7.07
C TYR A 281 40.68 -11.88 6.84
N ASP A 282 41.16 -11.92 5.60
CA ASP A 282 42.38 -12.63 5.24
C ASP A 282 43.61 -11.94 5.86
N PHE A 283 43.67 -10.59 5.80
CA PHE A 283 44.92 -9.87 6.00
C PHE A 283 45.03 -9.02 7.27
N ALA A 284 43.92 -8.61 7.89
CA ALA A 284 44.01 -7.75 9.06
C ALA A 284 44.83 -8.42 10.18
N GLU A 285 45.74 -7.67 10.81
CA GLU A 285 46.51 -8.18 11.95
C GLU A 285 45.69 -8.12 13.25
N ASP A 286 44.78 -7.15 13.37
CA ASP A 286 43.87 -7.00 14.50
C ASP A 286 42.79 -8.12 14.52
N ALA A 287 42.81 -8.93 15.59
CA ALA A 287 41.92 -10.07 15.74
C ALA A 287 40.43 -9.67 15.88
N VAL A 288 40.12 -8.48 16.41
CA VAL A 288 38.74 -7.98 16.54
C VAL A 288 38.20 -7.61 15.16
N ILE A 289 38.98 -6.83 14.39
CA ILE A 289 38.60 -6.45 13.02
C ILE A 289 38.43 -7.70 12.15
N LYS A 290 39.36 -8.65 12.24
CA LYS A 290 39.28 -9.92 11.52
C LYS A 290 38.01 -10.71 11.83
N GLU A 291 37.66 -10.88 13.10
CA GLU A 291 36.47 -11.63 13.50
C GLU A 291 35.17 -10.89 13.12
N LYS A 292 35.14 -9.56 13.22
CA LYS A 292 33.98 -8.78 12.77
C LYS A 292 33.81 -8.86 11.25
N ALA A 293 34.89 -8.74 10.48
CA ALA A 293 34.87 -8.92 9.03
C ALA A 293 34.41 -10.33 8.62
N ARG A 294 34.84 -11.38 9.36
CA ARG A 294 34.35 -12.75 9.17
C ARG A 294 32.84 -12.83 9.29
N LYS A 295 32.27 -12.30 10.37
CA LYS A 295 30.83 -12.34 10.63
C LYS A 295 30.05 -11.56 9.57
N ALA A 296 30.47 -10.34 9.26
CA ALA A 296 29.83 -9.52 8.23
C ALA A 296 29.86 -10.24 6.86
N ALA A 297 31.02 -10.78 6.44
CA ALA A 297 31.12 -11.53 5.19
C ALA A 297 30.17 -12.73 5.15
N LEU A 298 30.06 -13.48 6.24
CA LEU A 298 29.16 -14.64 6.30
C LEU A 298 27.68 -14.25 6.34
N ILE A 299 27.32 -13.11 6.92
CA ILE A 299 25.95 -12.56 6.85
C ILE A 299 25.62 -12.22 5.39
N LEU A 300 26.51 -11.50 4.69
CA LEU A 300 26.30 -11.15 3.29
C LEU A 300 26.16 -12.39 2.39
N LEU A 301 27.03 -13.38 2.59
CA LEU A 301 26.96 -14.66 1.87
C LEU A 301 25.68 -15.43 2.22
N SER A 302 25.20 -15.35 3.47
CA SER A 302 23.96 -15.99 3.89
C SER A 302 22.75 -15.36 3.22
N ASP A 303 22.71 -14.02 3.11
CA ASP A 303 21.67 -13.30 2.37
C ASP A 303 21.63 -13.76 0.90
N ILE A 304 22.81 -13.83 0.24
CA ILE A 304 22.94 -14.31 -1.16
C ILE A 304 22.39 -15.74 -1.28
N MET A 305 22.83 -16.67 -0.44
CA MET A 305 22.44 -18.09 -0.51
C MET A 305 20.96 -18.30 -0.18
N MET A 306 20.42 -17.55 0.79
CA MET A 306 19.00 -17.56 1.13
C MET A 306 18.16 -17.17 -0.10
N SER A 307 18.55 -16.13 -0.84
CA SER A 307 17.86 -15.65 -2.06
C SER A 307 18.26 -16.37 -3.36
N THR A 308 19.00 -17.48 -3.29
CA THR A 308 19.41 -18.24 -4.49
C THR A 308 18.57 -19.51 -4.65
N THR A 309 17.97 -19.70 -5.83
CA THR A 309 17.22 -20.91 -6.21
C THR A 309 18.10 -22.15 -6.36
N ALA A 310 17.51 -23.34 -6.40
CA ALA A 310 18.25 -24.59 -6.59
C ALA A 310 19.05 -24.66 -7.91
N GLN A 311 18.71 -23.82 -8.89
CA GLN A 311 19.39 -23.67 -10.18
C GLN A 311 20.52 -22.63 -10.14
N GLY A 312 20.77 -22.01 -8.99
CA GLY A 312 21.79 -20.97 -8.84
C GLY A 312 21.36 -19.59 -9.31
N LYS A 313 20.05 -19.32 -9.37
CA LYS A 313 19.53 -18.02 -9.79
C LYS A 313 19.13 -17.16 -8.59
N MET A 314 19.52 -15.90 -8.61
CA MET A 314 19.23 -14.93 -7.55
C MET A 314 18.44 -13.74 -8.12
N TYR A 315 17.36 -13.98 -8.86
CA TYR A 315 16.52 -12.89 -9.37
C TYR A 315 15.41 -12.57 -8.35
N GLY A 316 15.80 -11.85 -7.30
CA GLY A 316 14.91 -11.48 -6.19
C GLY A 316 14.67 -9.98 -6.06
N VAL A 317 14.20 -9.56 -4.89
CA VAL A 317 14.19 -8.15 -4.52
C VAL A 317 15.60 -7.61 -4.34
N SER A 318 15.78 -6.30 -4.53
CA SER A 318 17.05 -5.63 -4.31
C SER A 318 16.83 -4.18 -3.92
N GLY A 319 17.59 -3.73 -2.90
CA GLY A 319 17.60 -2.34 -2.46
C GLY A 319 18.31 -1.42 -3.44
N ARG A 320 19.27 -1.94 -4.23
CA ARG A 320 20.03 -1.18 -5.24
C ARG A 320 20.47 -2.08 -6.39
N ASP A 321 19.96 -1.80 -7.59
CA ASP A 321 20.28 -2.55 -8.80
C ASP A 321 20.07 -1.77 -10.11
N TYR A 322 20.49 -2.36 -11.22
CA TYR A 322 20.30 -1.83 -12.57
C TYR A 322 19.39 -2.72 -13.41
N SER A 323 18.66 -2.11 -14.36
CA SER A 323 17.64 -2.80 -15.16
C SER A 323 18.22 -3.99 -15.92
N GLY A 324 19.38 -3.77 -16.55
CA GLY A 324 20.09 -4.78 -17.33
C GLY A 324 20.50 -6.02 -16.53
N LYS A 325 20.52 -5.99 -15.20
CA LYS A 325 20.85 -7.17 -14.38
C LYS A 325 19.74 -8.20 -14.36
N TYR A 326 18.50 -7.77 -14.50
CA TYR A 326 17.31 -8.64 -14.55
C TYR A 326 16.92 -9.00 -15.98
N GLU A 327 17.34 -8.21 -16.97
CA GLU A 327 17.01 -8.43 -18.38
C GLU A 327 17.98 -9.38 -19.09
N ASP A 328 19.17 -9.58 -18.53
CA ASP A 328 20.18 -10.49 -19.05
C ASP A 328 19.82 -11.95 -18.71
N GLU A 329 19.65 -12.76 -19.75
CA GLU A 329 19.16 -14.14 -19.67
C GLU A 329 20.19 -15.11 -19.06
N ASP A 330 21.47 -14.73 -19.01
CA ASP A 330 22.56 -15.58 -18.54
C ASP A 330 23.20 -15.06 -17.25
N GLN A 331 22.40 -14.98 -16.16
CA GLN A 331 22.91 -14.66 -14.81
C GLN A 331 24.23 -15.35 -14.44
N PRO A 332 24.42 -16.65 -14.74
CA PRO A 332 25.69 -17.34 -14.48
C PRO A 332 26.93 -16.62 -15.02
N THR A 333 26.82 -15.84 -16.11
CA THR A 333 27.94 -15.06 -16.65
C THR A 333 28.21 -13.76 -15.92
N GLN A 334 27.25 -13.25 -15.14
CA GLN A 334 27.41 -12.07 -14.31
C GLN A 334 28.27 -12.38 -13.07
N THR A 335 28.93 -11.35 -12.51
CA THR A 335 29.82 -11.48 -11.34
C THR A 335 29.16 -12.22 -10.18
N ILE A 336 27.91 -11.87 -9.84
CA ILE A 336 27.17 -12.53 -8.76
C ILE A 336 26.83 -13.99 -9.09
N GLY A 337 26.46 -14.30 -10.34
CA GLY A 337 26.21 -15.68 -10.79
C GLY A 337 27.47 -16.54 -10.78
N ARG A 338 28.64 -15.96 -11.09
CA ARG A 338 29.95 -16.62 -10.94
C ARG A 338 30.31 -16.86 -9.48
N ILE A 339 30.02 -15.90 -8.58
CA ILE A 339 30.17 -16.09 -7.13
C ILE A 339 29.28 -17.24 -6.65
N ILE A 340 27.99 -17.24 -7.02
CA ILE A 340 27.06 -18.32 -6.68
C ILE A 340 27.56 -19.66 -7.22
N SER A 341 28.04 -19.69 -8.46
CA SER A 341 28.59 -20.91 -9.08
C SER A 341 29.86 -21.39 -8.40
N LEU A 342 30.73 -20.49 -7.96
CA LEU A 342 31.92 -20.83 -7.18
C LEU A 342 31.55 -21.38 -5.79
N LEU A 343 30.53 -20.81 -5.14
CA LEU A 343 30.03 -21.24 -3.84
C LEU A 343 29.32 -22.59 -3.90
N THR A 344 28.53 -22.85 -4.93
CA THR A 344 27.57 -23.97 -4.99
C THR A 344 27.97 -25.08 -5.96
N GLY A 345 28.65 -24.75 -7.05
CA GLY A 345 28.95 -25.67 -8.15
C GLY A 345 27.75 -26.04 -9.03
N VAL A 346 26.62 -25.33 -8.91
CA VAL A 346 25.39 -25.64 -9.66
C VAL A 346 25.53 -25.36 -11.17
N THR A 347 26.39 -24.42 -11.53
CA THR A 347 26.86 -24.23 -12.91
C THR A 347 28.38 -24.21 -12.96
N ASP A 348 28.95 -24.50 -14.13
CA ASP A 348 30.39 -24.40 -14.37
C ASP A 348 30.83 -22.97 -14.75
N SER A 349 29.95 -21.95 -14.69
CA SER A 349 30.28 -20.57 -15.12
C SER A 349 31.36 -19.92 -14.28
N TYR A 350 31.62 -20.44 -13.07
CA TYR A 350 32.76 -20.02 -12.26
C TYR A 350 34.09 -20.25 -12.98
N GLN A 351 34.17 -21.20 -13.92
CA GLN A 351 35.42 -21.52 -14.61
C GLN A 351 35.90 -20.43 -15.59
N ASP A 352 35.08 -19.42 -15.86
CA ASP A 352 35.43 -18.29 -16.73
C ASP A 352 36.34 -17.27 -16.02
N ASN A 353 37.48 -16.97 -16.63
CA ASN A 353 38.52 -16.10 -16.08
C ASN A 353 38.10 -14.61 -15.97
N GLY A 354 38.77 -13.86 -15.08
CA GLY A 354 38.90 -12.41 -15.15
C GLY A 354 37.71 -11.61 -14.60
N ALA A 355 37.28 -11.90 -13.36
CA ALA A 355 36.10 -11.28 -12.77
C ALA A 355 36.33 -10.73 -11.35
N GLY A 356 37.39 -9.94 -11.15
CA GLY A 356 37.65 -9.09 -9.98
C GLY A 356 37.16 -9.65 -8.63
N PRO A 357 35.94 -9.30 -8.16
CA PRO A 357 35.38 -9.87 -6.92
C PRO A 357 35.36 -11.39 -6.81
N VAL A 358 35.22 -12.12 -7.94
CA VAL A 358 35.29 -13.59 -7.98
C VAL A 358 36.69 -14.06 -7.63
N ASP A 359 37.74 -13.37 -8.10
CA ASP A 359 39.13 -13.68 -7.76
C ASP A 359 39.35 -13.57 -6.25
N LEU A 360 38.80 -12.52 -5.62
CA LEU A 360 38.93 -12.31 -4.17
C LEU A 360 38.28 -13.45 -3.36
N LEU A 361 37.10 -13.92 -3.77
CA LEU A 361 36.45 -15.08 -3.17
C LEU A 361 37.19 -16.39 -3.47
N ALA A 362 37.71 -16.57 -4.68
CA ALA A 362 38.45 -17.78 -5.05
C ALA A 362 39.77 -17.92 -4.27
N LEU A 363 40.36 -16.80 -3.85
CA LEU A 363 41.63 -16.76 -3.14
C LEU A 363 41.47 -16.68 -1.62
N THR A 364 40.25 -16.57 -1.08
CA THR A 364 40.03 -16.37 0.36
C THR A 364 40.26 -17.63 1.18
N SER A 365 40.68 -17.42 2.43
CA SER A 365 40.76 -18.46 3.45
C SER A 365 39.47 -18.64 4.26
N LEU A 366 38.45 -17.81 3.99
CA LEU A 366 37.17 -17.85 4.71
C LEU A 366 36.48 -19.20 4.53
N ASP A 367 36.08 -19.81 5.65
CA ASP A 367 35.16 -20.94 5.64
C ASP A 367 33.75 -20.44 5.30
N VAL A 368 33.36 -20.56 4.03
CA VAL A 368 32.05 -20.16 3.50
C VAL A 368 30.93 -21.17 3.81
N SER A 369 31.28 -22.33 4.35
CA SER A 369 30.30 -23.42 4.54
C SER A 369 29.09 -23.04 5.39
N PRO A 370 29.18 -22.18 6.45
CA PRO A 370 28.00 -21.77 7.20
C PRO A 370 26.91 -21.11 6.34
N ALA A 371 27.31 -20.27 5.37
CA ALA A 371 26.39 -19.60 4.47
C ALA A 371 25.84 -20.54 3.39
N THR A 372 26.71 -21.36 2.78
CA THR A 372 26.30 -22.26 1.68
C THR A 372 25.30 -23.34 2.07
N ARG A 373 25.11 -23.61 3.37
CA ARG A 373 24.05 -24.52 3.84
C ARG A 373 22.64 -24.07 3.47
N LEU A 374 22.43 -22.76 3.35
CA LEU A 374 21.11 -22.18 3.02
C LEU A 374 20.72 -22.39 1.55
N PHE A 375 21.67 -22.83 0.72
CA PHE A 375 21.44 -23.10 -0.69
C PHE A 375 20.58 -24.35 -0.88
N GLY A 376 19.53 -24.24 -1.71
CA GLY A 376 18.65 -25.36 -2.06
C GLY A 376 17.57 -25.69 -1.03
N ASP A 377 17.56 -25.03 0.14
CA ASP A 377 16.49 -25.20 1.12
C ASP A 377 15.15 -24.64 0.60
N LYS A 378 14.06 -25.34 0.91
CA LYS A 378 12.72 -24.77 0.80
C LYS A 378 12.58 -23.71 1.89
N THR A 379 12.32 -22.48 1.47
CA THR A 379 12.32 -21.30 2.35
C THR A 379 10.96 -20.63 2.28
N ASN A 380 10.38 -20.30 3.43
CA ASN A 380 9.28 -19.36 3.52
C ASN A 380 9.55 -18.47 4.73
N VAL A 381 10.06 -17.26 4.50
CA VAL A 381 10.58 -16.39 5.55
C VAL A 381 10.19 -14.94 5.34
N THR A 382 10.04 -14.24 6.46
CA THR A 382 9.93 -12.79 6.53
C THR A 382 11.20 -12.28 7.19
N TYR A 383 12.07 -11.61 6.43
CA TYR A 383 13.40 -11.15 6.85
C TYR A 383 13.42 -9.63 7.06
N ARG A 384 13.77 -9.18 8.26
CA ARG A 384 13.89 -7.75 8.57
C ARG A 384 15.32 -7.25 8.32
N ILE A 385 15.42 -6.15 7.60
CA ILE A 385 16.66 -5.53 7.12
C ILE A 385 16.80 -4.15 7.73
N GLY A 386 18.00 -3.86 8.22
CA GLY A 386 18.34 -2.58 8.81
C GLY A 386 17.78 -2.38 10.21
N HIS A 387 17.95 -1.16 10.71
CA HIS A 387 17.43 -0.71 11.99
C HIS A 387 16.26 0.26 11.77
N ASN A 388 15.66 0.72 12.86
CA ASN A 388 14.62 1.74 12.85
C ASN A 388 15.11 3.05 12.21
N ASP A 389 14.24 3.70 11.45
CA ASP A 389 14.50 4.92 10.69
C ASP A 389 14.09 6.22 11.39
N GLY A 390 13.70 6.15 12.67
CA GLY A 390 13.39 7.35 13.46
C GLY A 390 14.64 8.18 13.73
N GLN A 391 14.58 9.49 13.46
CA GLN A 391 15.72 10.41 13.60
C GLN A 391 16.43 10.28 14.94
N SER A 392 15.68 10.23 16.06
CA SER A 392 16.27 10.09 17.40
C SER A 392 17.06 8.78 17.57
N PHE A 393 16.56 7.67 17.00
CA PHE A 393 17.27 6.40 17.06
C PHE A 393 18.55 6.45 16.23
N VAL A 394 18.49 7.04 15.03
CA VAL A 394 19.63 7.17 14.13
C VAL A 394 20.70 8.11 14.70
N ASP A 395 20.30 9.20 15.35
CA ASP A 395 21.20 10.11 16.04
C ASP A 395 21.94 9.43 17.19
N ASP A 396 21.23 8.64 18.00
CA ASP A 396 21.82 7.87 19.09
C ASP A 396 22.77 6.80 18.56
N LEU A 397 22.37 6.11 17.49
CA LEU A 397 23.18 5.09 16.81
C LEU A 397 24.51 5.66 16.29
N HIS A 398 24.51 6.92 15.83
CA HIS A 398 25.69 7.59 15.27
C HIS A 398 26.36 8.60 16.22
N SER A 399 25.96 8.64 17.49
CA SER A 399 26.36 9.64 18.50
C SER A 399 27.88 9.80 18.72
N GLY A 400 28.71 8.84 18.31
CA GLY A 400 30.17 8.89 18.39
C GLY A 400 30.90 9.37 17.13
N LEU A 401 30.19 9.64 16.05
CA LEU A 401 30.76 10.06 14.76
C LEU A 401 30.80 11.59 14.64
N ASN A 402 31.75 12.11 13.86
CA ASN A 402 31.70 13.52 13.45
C ASN A 402 30.58 13.74 12.42
N THR A 403 30.25 15.01 12.14
CA THR A 403 29.18 15.39 11.20
C THR A 403 29.33 14.70 9.84
N THR A 404 30.54 14.73 9.29
CA THR A 404 30.85 14.14 7.98
C THR A 404 30.56 12.64 7.95
N ASP A 405 31.07 11.88 8.91
CA ASP A 405 30.88 10.44 8.94
C ASP A 405 29.43 10.10 9.28
N LYS A 406 28.80 10.79 10.23
CA LYS A 406 27.36 10.63 10.53
C LYS A 406 26.52 10.71 9.26
N ALA A 407 26.71 11.78 8.48
CA ALA A 407 26.00 11.97 7.21
C ALA A 407 26.30 10.87 6.19
N LEU A 408 27.57 10.45 6.05
CA LEU A 408 27.93 9.35 5.15
C LEU A 408 27.28 8.03 5.57
N PHE A 409 27.20 7.72 6.86
CA PHE A 409 26.52 6.52 7.36
C PHE A 409 25.00 6.58 7.12
N GLN A 410 24.36 7.72 7.34
CA GLN A 410 22.95 7.92 6.99
C GLN A 410 22.71 7.73 5.48
N MET A 411 23.54 8.36 4.63
CA MET A 411 23.45 8.21 3.18
C MET A 411 23.71 6.78 2.71
N SER A 412 24.60 6.05 3.38
CA SER A 412 24.85 4.63 3.11
C SER A 412 23.61 3.75 3.33
N ALA A 413 22.70 4.21 4.19
CA ALA A 413 21.39 3.60 4.42
C ALA A 413 20.29 4.19 3.50
N GLY A 414 20.69 4.92 2.47
CA GLY A 414 19.81 5.43 1.43
C GLY A 414 19.19 6.79 1.73
N SER A 415 19.57 7.52 2.79
CA SER A 415 18.90 8.78 3.18
C SER A 415 19.21 10.01 2.28
N TYR A 416 19.40 9.79 0.98
CA TYR A 416 19.83 10.83 0.05
C TYR A 416 18.77 11.94 -0.08
N ALA A 417 19.13 13.14 0.39
CA ALA A 417 18.22 14.30 0.47
C ALA A 417 16.89 14.00 1.19
N HIS A 418 16.87 13.01 2.09
CA HIS A 418 15.71 12.69 2.91
C HIS A 418 15.45 13.83 3.90
N PRO A 419 14.19 14.30 4.09
CA PRO A 419 13.92 15.53 4.83
C PRO A 419 14.51 15.54 6.24
N ASP A 420 14.35 14.45 6.99
CA ASP A 420 14.84 14.33 8.37
C ASP A 420 16.38 14.38 8.47
N TYR A 421 17.08 13.92 7.44
CA TYR A 421 18.55 13.80 7.40
C TYR A 421 19.24 14.89 6.57
N LEU A 422 18.47 15.79 5.95
CA LEU A 422 18.98 16.76 4.98
C LEU A 422 19.99 17.73 5.62
N ALA A 423 19.74 18.13 6.87
CA ALA A 423 20.63 19.04 7.59
C ALA A 423 22.03 18.47 7.79
N ASP A 424 22.14 17.18 8.16
CA ASP A 424 23.41 16.49 8.34
C ASP A 424 24.16 16.36 6.99
N MET A 425 23.45 16.03 5.92
CA MET A 425 24.01 15.99 4.56
C MET A 425 24.58 17.35 4.15
N LEU A 426 23.81 18.43 4.30
CA LEU A 426 24.26 19.78 3.94
C LEU A 426 25.45 20.23 4.79
N ALA A 427 25.46 19.90 6.09
CA ALA A 427 26.58 20.21 6.96
C ALA A 427 27.86 19.46 6.53
N MET A 428 27.75 18.18 6.16
CA MET A 428 28.85 17.40 5.60
C MET A 428 29.37 18.00 4.28
N MET A 429 28.48 18.46 3.40
CA MET A 429 28.87 19.10 2.14
C MET A 429 29.66 20.40 2.37
N ALA A 430 29.19 21.23 3.31
CA ALA A 430 29.87 22.47 3.68
C ALA A 430 31.25 22.21 4.33
N GLU A 431 31.34 21.21 5.22
CA GLU A 431 32.60 20.83 5.89
C GLU A 431 33.67 20.34 4.91
N ASN A 432 33.26 19.67 3.82
CA ASN A 432 34.17 19.06 2.85
C ASN A 432 34.33 19.88 1.56
N ASN A 433 33.90 21.15 1.54
CA ASN A 433 33.94 22.03 0.37
C ASN A 433 33.27 21.45 -0.89
N LEU A 434 32.23 20.63 -0.71
CA LEU A 434 31.45 20.08 -1.82
C LEU A 434 30.48 21.11 -2.40
N ASP A 435 30.24 22.22 -1.70
CA ASP A 435 29.34 23.31 -2.11
C ASP A 435 29.57 23.81 -3.55
N GLY A 436 28.57 23.62 -4.41
CA GLY A 436 28.61 24.06 -5.81
C GLY A 436 29.55 23.25 -6.71
N THR A 437 30.04 22.10 -6.26
CA THR A 437 30.68 21.09 -7.12
C THR A 437 29.64 20.39 -8.00
N ASP A 438 30.07 19.79 -9.12
CA ASP A 438 29.19 18.97 -9.96
C ASP A 438 28.60 17.78 -9.20
N GLU A 439 29.26 17.34 -8.11
CA GLU A 439 28.81 16.27 -7.22
C GLU A 439 27.70 16.73 -6.29
N ALA A 440 27.85 17.89 -5.65
CA ALA A 440 26.79 18.52 -4.87
C ALA A 440 25.57 18.83 -5.73
N ILE A 441 25.80 19.38 -6.92
CA ILE A 441 24.75 19.67 -7.88
C ILE A 441 24.12 18.36 -8.35
N GLY A 442 24.88 17.30 -8.62
CA GLY A 442 24.35 15.98 -8.98
C GLY A 442 23.52 15.33 -7.86
N LEU A 443 24.02 15.35 -6.63
CA LEU A 443 23.35 14.78 -5.44
C LEU A 443 22.10 15.57 -5.03
N LEU A 444 22.04 16.88 -5.27
CA LEU A 444 20.84 17.67 -5.00
C LEU A 444 19.89 17.66 -6.20
N SER A 445 20.39 17.81 -7.43
CA SER A 445 19.56 17.83 -8.65
C SER A 445 18.96 16.47 -8.98
N ALA A 446 19.62 15.36 -8.63
CA ALA A 446 19.04 14.03 -8.79
C ALA A 446 17.81 13.87 -7.91
N PHE A 447 17.81 14.37 -6.66
CA PHE A 447 16.72 14.11 -5.71
C PHE A 447 15.69 15.25 -5.59
N ILE A 448 16.03 16.45 -6.06
CA ILE A 448 15.19 17.67 -5.97
C ILE A 448 14.73 18.14 -7.37
N GLY A 449 15.17 17.49 -8.45
CA GLY A 449 14.61 17.69 -9.80
C GLY A 449 15.00 18.98 -10.52
N GLY A 450 16.09 19.66 -10.12
CA GLY A 450 16.59 20.87 -10.82
C GLY A 450 17.07 21.97 -9.87
N PRO A 451 17.45 23.17 -10.39
CA PRO A 451 18.00 24.24 -9.57
C PRO A 451 16.99 24.68 -8.50
N LEU A 452 17.50 24.86 -7.28
CA LEU A 452 16.80 25.12 -6.00
C LEU A 452 15.86 26.35 -5.97
N GLU A 453 15.70 27.10 -7.06
CA GLU A 453 15.03 28.41 -7.07
C GLU A 453 13.49 28.37 -6.91
N PRO A 454 12.71 27.37 -7.39
CA PRO A 454 11.24 27.41 -7.23
C PRO A 454 10.68 26.71 -5.98
N ILE A 455 11.47 25.87 -5.28
CA ILE A 455 10.92 24.92 -4.28
C ILE A 455 10.81 25.53 -2.86
N ILE A 456 11.41 26.70 -2.62
CA ILE A 456 11.62 27.24 -1.27
C ILE A 456 10.34 27.82 -0.62
N GLY A 457 9.22 27.96 -1.36
CA GLY A 457 7.96 28.50 -0.80
C GLY A 457 6.97 27.49 -0.21
N GLY A 458 7.15 26.18 -0.48
CA GLY A 458 6.21 25.11 -0.05
C GLY A 458 6.76 23.68 -0.20
N GLY A 459 8.09 23.53 -0.26
CA GLY A 459 8.77 22.41 -0.92
C GLY A 459 9.04 21.12 -0.12
N VAL A 460 8.68 21.04 1.15
CA VAL A 460 9.02 19.85 1.97
C VAL A 460 8.17 18.63 1.58
N SER A 461 6.88 18.84 1.24
CA SER A 461 5.97 17.76 0.79
C SER A 461 6.33 17.22 -0.59
N MET A 462 6.64 18.12 -1.54
CA MET A 462 7.05 17.75 -2.91
C MET A 462 8.40 17.04 -2.94
N GLY A 463 9.42 17.54 -2.22
CA GLY A 463 10.72 16.88 -2.11
C GLY A 463 10.59 15.47 -1.50
N GLY A 464 9.69 15.30 -0.53
CA GLY A 464 9.45 14.01 0.10
C GLY A 464 8.87 12.92 -0.81
N ALA A 465 8.13 13.25 -1.87
CA ALA A 465 7.66 12.26 -2.83
C ALA A 465 8.82 11.62 -3.63
N PHE A 466 9.95 12.33 -3.73
CA PHE A 466 11.18 11.86 -4.38
C PHE A 466 12.15 11.27 -3.36
N SER A 467 12.49 11.97 -2.28
CA SER A 467 13.63 11.57 -1.45
C SER A 467 13.34 10.51 -0.38
N TYR A 468 12.12 10.42 0.17
CA TYR A 468 11.82 9.40 1.20
C TYR A 468 12.01 7.96 0.69
N SER A 469 11.68 7.70 -0.58
CA SER A 469 11.80 6.37 -1.16
C SER A 469 13.23 5.94 -1.47
N SER A 470 14.20 6.83 -1.28
CA SER A 470 15.62 6.48 -1.38
C SER A 470 16.12 5.65 -0.19
N LEU A 471 15.39 5.69 0.95
CA LEU A 471 15.74 5.06 2.22
C LEU A 471 15.67 3.52 2.16
N LEU A 472 16.73 2.86 2.64
CA LEU A 472 16.94 1.41 2.55
C LEU A 472 16.89 0.67 3.90
N MET A 473 16.78 1.40 5.01
CA MET A 473 16.67 0.82 6.36
C MET A 473 15.20 0.58 6.77
N ASP A 474 14.99 -0.18 7.85
CA ASP A 474 13.70 -0.64 8.36
C ASP A 474 12.79 -1.28 7.29
N LYS A 475 13.34 -2.27 6.57
CA LYS A 475 12.63 -2.97 5.49
C LYS A 475 12.32 -4.41 5.86
N THR A 476 11.19 -4.90 5.38
CA THR A 476 10.74 -6.28 5.59
C THR A 476 10.62 -6.97 4.24
N VAL A 477 11.41 -8.02 4.03
CA VAL A 477 11.43 -8.83 2.82
C VAL A 477 10.71 -10.14 3.07
N ASP A 478 9.69 -10.42 2.28
CA ASP A 478 9.05 -11.73 2.23
C ASP A 478 9.70 -12.55 1.11
N LEU A 479 10.11 -13.78 1.44
CA LEU A 479 10.77 -14.70 0.52
C LEU A 479 10.17 -16.10 0.64
N TYR A 480 9.56 -16.54 -0.46
CA TYR A 480 9.14 -17.92 -0.68
C TYR A 480 10.04 -18.54 -1.74
N LYS A 481 10.58 -19.73 -1.47
CA LYS A 481 11.46 -20.47 -2.36
C LYS A 481 11.18 -21.96 -2.25
N ASP A 482 10.91 -22.60 -3.38
CA ASP A 482 10.68 -24.05 -3.47
C ASP A 482 11.36 -24.56 -4.74
N GLY A 483 12.53 -25.18 -4.59
CA GLY A 483 13.36 -25.60 -5.73
C GLY A 483 13.77 -24.41 -6.62
N GLY A 484 13.28 -24.39 -7.86
CA GLY A 484 13.51 -23.32 -8.83
C GLY A 484 12.43 -22.26 -8.92
N ALA A 485 11.35 -22.39 -8.15
CA ALA A 485 10.34 -21.37 -8.02
C ALA A 485 10.68 -20.48 -6.82
N MET A 486 10.74 -19.17 -7.02
CA MET A 486 10.96 -18.20 -5.94
C MET A 486 10.06 -17.00 -6.14
N LEU A 487 9.45 -16.51 -5.07
CA LEU A 487 8.72 -15.26 -5.04
C LEU A 487 9.27 -14.43 -3.89
N SER A 488 9.70 -13.22 -4.21
CA SER A 488 10.19 -12.30 -3.19
C SER A 488 9.61 -10.91 -3.38
N SER A 489 9.37 -10.23 -2.26
CA SER A 489 8.89 -8.85 -2.25
C SER A 489 9.37 -8.10 -1.02
N VAL A 490 9.43 -6.77 -1.15
CA VAL A 490 9.60 -5.86 -0.02
C VAL A 490 8.24 -5.28 0.31
N ASN A 491 7.73 -5.56 1.51
CA ASN A 491 6.37 -5.16 1.87
C ASN A 491 6.24 -3.64 1.82
N SER A 492 5.44 -3.15 0.87
CA SER A 492 5.06 -1.75 0.71
C SER A 492 6.23 -0.77 0.73
N TYR A 493 7.31 -1.10 0.02
CA TYR A 493 8.48 -0.22 -0.13
C TYR A 493 8.08 1.12 -0.73
N HIS A 494 7.83 2.10 0.13
CA HIS A 494 7.47 3.48 -0.19
C HIS A 494 6.49 3.61 -1.37
N GLY A 495 5.41 2.81 -1.36
CA GLY A 495 4.46 2.72 -2.46
C GLY A 495 3.99 4.09 -2.97
N GLY A 496 3.92 4.23 -4.29
CA GLY A 496 3.53 5.45 -5.00
C GLY A 496 4.59 6.54 -5.12
N ARG A 497 5.73 6.43 -4.43
CA ARG A 497 6.86 7.38 -4.48
C ARG A 497 7.88 6.99 -5.56
N ALA A 498 8.85 7.87 -5.86
CA ALA A 498 9.84 7.64 -6.93
C ALA A 498 10.74 6.42 -6.67
N GLY A 499 11.12 5.66 -7.70
CA GLY A 499 12.03 4.51 -7.54
C GLY A 499 13.49 4.85 -7.83
N TRP A 500 14.38 4.70 -6.83
CA TRP A 500 15.82 4.93 -6.90
C TRP A 500 16.63 3.62 -6.97
N GLN A 501 16.61 2.95 -8.12
CA GLN A 501 17.31 1.67 -8.35
C GLN A 501 16.78 0.47 -7.52
N GLN A 502 15.55 0.53 -7.03
CA GLN A 502 15.00 -0.58 -6.24
C GLN A 502 14.15 -1.55 -7.08
N ASN A 503 14.36 -2.84 -6.84
CA ASN A 503 13.51 -3.92 -7.33
C ASN A 503 12.67 -4.44 -6.15
N THR A 504 11.39 -4.06 -6.10
CA THR A 504 10.54 -4.26 -4.91
C THR A 504 9.82 -5.60 -4.90
N TRP A 505 9.76 -6.30 -6.03
CA TRP A 505 9.25 -7.66 -6.11
C TRP A 505 9.75 -8.37 -7.38
N SER A 506 9.78 -9.70 -7.35
CA SER A 506 9.98 -10.54 -8.53
C SER A 506 9.61 -11.99 -8.26
N ALA A 507 9.26 -12.71 -9.32
CA ALA A 507 9.09 -14.15 -9.32
C ALA A 507 10.17 -14.79 -10.21
N THR A 508 10.98 -15.69 -9.66
CA THR A 508 11.88 -16.54 -10.45
C THR A 508 11.20 -17.88 -10.69
N THR A 509 11.34 -18.43 -11.90
CA THR A 509 10.86 -19.76 -12.26
C THR A 509 11.92 -20.41 -13.12
N GLY A 510 12.63 -21.39 -12.57
CA GLY A 510 13.77 -22.01 -13.23
C GLY A 510 14.91 -21.02 -13.44
N GLY A 511 15.19 -20.69 -14.69
CA GLY A 511 16.19 -19.73 -15.16
C GLY A 511 15.65 -18.32 -15.38
N SER A 512 14.34 -18.14 -15.49
CA SER A 512 13.69 -16.88 -15.85
C SER A 512 13.14 -16.09 -14.68
N VAL A 513 13.02 -14.78 -14.87
CA VAL A 513 12.41 -13.85 -13.91
C VAL A 513 11.19 -13.17 -14.51
N VAL A 514 10.17 -12.97 -13.68
CA VAL A 514 8.95 -12.23 -13.99
C VAL A 514 8.82 -11.08 -12.99
N TYR A 515 8.56 -9.88 -13.50
CA TYR A 515 8.30 -8.69 -12.70
C TYR A 515 7.52 -7.65 -13.50
N THR A 516 7.02 -6.63 -12.80
CA THR A 516 6.48 -5.40 -13.40
C THR A 516 7.33 -4.19 -13.02
N ARG A 517 7.43 -3.19 -13.90
CA ARG A 517 8.07 -1.90 -13.61
C ARG A 517 7.30 -0.74 -14.22
N SER A 518 7.19 0.35 -13.48
CA SER A 518 6.56 1.57 -13.99
C SER A 518 7.55 2.44 -14.78
N GLY A 519 7.10 3.13 -15.81
CA GLY A 519 7.90 4.08 -16.58
C GLY A 519 7.99 3.73 -18.07
N LYS A 520 8.98 4.31 -18.74
CA LYS A 520 9.17 4.18 -20.20
C LYS A 520 9.86 2.85 -20.55
N ASN A 521 9.51 2.26 -21.69
CA ASN A 521 10.08 1.00 -22.19
C ASN A 521 9.99 -0.19 -21.21
N ARG A 522 11.11 -0.81 -20.78
CA ARG A 522 11.12 -1.90 -19.77
C ARG A 522 11.10 -1.41 -18.31
N GLY A 523 10.76 -0.13 -18.10
CA GLY A 523 10.62 0.51 -16.80
C GLY A 523 11.61 1.66 -16.58
N GLY A 524 11.27 2.53 -15.64
CA GLY A 524 12.15 3.59 -15.17
C GLY A 524 12.14 4.89 -15.99
N TRP A 525 13.10 5.75 -15.64
CA TRP A 525 13.35 7.09 -16.17
C TRP A 525 14.81 7.47 -15.89
N GLU A 526 15.34 8.45 -16.62
CA GLU A 526 16.70 8.95 -16.42
C GLU A 526 16.67 10.27 -15.65
N VAL A 527 17.40 10.35 -14.53
CA VAL A 527 17.55 11.60 -13.75
C VAL A 527 19.03 11.81 -13.45
N GLY A 528 19.56 12.98 -13.83
CA GLY A 528 20.98 13.30 -13.60
C GLY A 528 21.96 12.32 -14.26
N GLY A 529 21.54 11.61 -15.31
CA GLY A 529 22.34 10.57 -15.97
C GLY A 529 22.33 9.20 -15.26
N GLN A 530 21.49 9.01 -14.24
CA GLN A 530 21.28 7.72 -13.59
C GLN A 530 20.03 7.02 -14.14
N ASN A 531 20.18 5.74 -14.50
CA ASN A 531 19.07 4.89 -14.89
C ASN A 531 18.34 4.38 -13.64
N LEU A 532 17.08 4.77 -13.51
CA LEU A 532 16.21 4.34 -12.43
C LEU A 532 15.35 3.15 -12.87
N LEU A 533 14.86 2.35 -11.91
CA LEU A 533 14.09 1.13 -12.22
C LEU A 533 12.58 1.37 -12.32
N ASN A 534 12.04 2.35 -11.60
CA ASN A 534 10.61 2.66 -11.57
C ASN A 534 10.40 4.19 -11.54
N THR A 535 9.45 4.69 -12.32
CA THR A 535 8.95 6.06 -12.14
C THR A 535 8.23 6.24 -10.81
N HIS A 536 7.48 5.23 -10.37
CA HIS A 536 6.81 5.17 -9.08
C HIS A 536 6.74 3.72 -8.58
N LEU A 537 6.99 3.52 -7.30
CA LEU A 537 7.09 2.18 -6.71
C LEU A 537 5.70 1.57 -6.46
N PRO A 538 5.53 0.25 -6.61
CA PRO A 538 4.28 -0.42 -6.27
C PRO A 538 4.11 -0.58 -4.75
N TYR A 539 2.85 -0.66 -4.33
CA TYR A 539 2.45 -1.20 -3.05
C TYR A 539 2.41 -2.72 -3.18
N VAL A 540 3.36 -3.42 -2.57
CA VAL A 540 3.47 -4.88 -2.63
C VAL A 540 3.12 -5.50 -1.30
N THR A 541 2.35 -6.58 -1.32
CA THR A 541 2.12 -7.44 -0.16
C THR A 541 2.16 -8.89 -0.60
N GLN A 542 2.93 -9.70 0.10
CA GLN A 542 3.09 -11.12 -0.17
C GLN A 542 2.70 -11.93 1.06
N THR A 543 2.11 -13.09 0.80
CA THR A 543 1.90 -14.14 1.79
C THR A 543 2.22 -15.46 1.11
N ASP A 544 3.17 -16.19 1.67
CA ASP A 544 3.67 -17.45 1.12
C ASP A 544 4.02 -17.30 -0.38
N ASN A 545 3.41 -18.09 -1.25
CA ASN A 545 3.66 -18.12 -2.69
C ASN A 545 2.80 -17.17 -3.53
N VAL A 546 2.07 -16.24 -2.89
CA VAL A 546 1.17 -15.28 -3.55
C VAL A 546 1.60 -13.85 -3.23
N ALA A 547 1.70 -13.00 -4.25
CA ALA A 547 1.93 -11.56 -4.11
C ALA A 547 0.84 -10.73 -4.80
N LEU A 548 0.40 -9.68 -4.12
CA LEU A 548 -0.46 -8.61 -4.65
C LEU A 548 0.40 -7.37 -4.88
N ILE A 549 0.37 -6.82 -6.09
CA ILE A 549 1.20 -5.71 -6.54
C ILE A 549 0.30 -4.61 -7.11
N ILE A 550 0.29 -3.44 -6.48
CA ILE A 550 -0.59 -2.35 -6.86
C ILE A 550 0.24 -1.12 -7.23
N TYR A 551 0.04 -0.60 -8.44
CA TYR A 551 0.65 0.67 -8.86
C TYR A 551 -0.36 1.81 -8.74
N LYS A 552 0.06 2.84 -8.00
CA LYS A 552 -0.67 4.09 -7.83
C LYS A 552 0.33 5.20 -7.52
N ALA A 553 0.65 6.04 -8.50
CA ALA A 553 1.56 7.16 -8.29
C ALA A 553 0.97 8.18 -7.30
N LYS A 554 1.84 8.72 -6.45
CA LYS A 554 1.53 9.86 -5.59
C LYS A 554 1.21 11.12 -6.42
N PRO A 555 0.22 11.93 -6.03
CA PRO A 555 -0.14 13.20 -6.68
C PRO A 555 1.04 14.11 -7.02
N GLU A 556 1.97 14.24 -6.10
CA GLU A 556 3.12 15.14 -6.14
C GLU A 556 4.05 14.80 -7.32
N LEU A 557 4.26 13.51 -7.60
CA LEU A 557 5.07 13.08 -8.75
C LEU A 557 4.42 13.45 -10.09
N ARG A 558 3.08 13.36 -10.15
CA ARG A 558 2.30 13.72 -11.36
C ARG A 558 2.33 15.23 -11.60
N LEU A 559 2.23 16.02 -10.52
CA LEU A 559 2.29 17.46 -10.59
C LEU A 559 3.64 17.94 -11.12
N VAL A 560 4.75 17.39 -10.61
CA VAL A 560 6.09 17.77 -11.09
C VAL A 560 6.26 17.46 -12.58
N ASN A 561 5.81 16.30 -13.05
CA ASN A 561 5.83 16.00 -14.48
C ASN A 561 5.03 16.99 -15.33
N SER A 562 3.88 17.46 -14.84
CA SER A 562 3.06 18.44 -15.55
C SER A 562 3.69 19.83 -15.58
N LEU A 563 4.41 20.21 -14.52
CA LEU A 563 5.03 21.53 -14.40
C LEU A 563 6.41 21.58 -15.07
N LEU A 564 7.12 20.45 -15.11
CA LEU A 564 8.53 20.35 -15.50
C LEU A 564 8.79 19.14 -16.44
N PRO A 565 8.10 19.02 -17.59
CA PRO A 565 8.18 17.84 -18.47
C PRO A 565 9.56 17.62 -19.11
N ASP A 566 10.38 18.67 -19.23
CA ASP A 566 11.75 18.59 -19.76
C ASP A 566 12.78 18.12 -18.71
N LEU A 567 12.39 18.04 -17.43
CA LEU A 567 13.27 17.66 -16.31
C LEU A 567 13.04 16.23 -15.85
N ILE A 568 11.83 15.70 -16.05
CA ILE A 568 11.36 14.42 -15.52
C ILE A 568 10.52 13.74 -16.61
N GLU A 569 11.04 12.68 -17.25
CA GLU A 569 10.21 11.81 -18.10
C GLU A 569 9.37 10.87 -17.23
N PHE A 570 8.18 11.31 -16.82
CA PHE A 570 7.31 10.51 -15.95
C PHE A 570 6.17 9.86 -16.74
N GLU A 571 6.32 8.57 -17.00
CA GLU A 571 5.24 7.72 -17.54
C GLU A 571 4.59 6.89 -16.43
N LEU A 572 3.26 6.82 -16.45
CA LEU A 572 2.46 5.99 -15.54
C LEU A 572 2.33 4.54 -16.03
N ASP A 573 2.82 4.26 -17.24
CA ASP A 573 2.77 2.94 -17.84
C ASP A 573 3.47 1.93 -16.94
N VAL A 574 2.86 0.75 -16.77
CA VAL A 574 3.50 -0.38 -16.09
C VAL A 574 3.73 -1.47 -17.11
N ASN A 575 4.98 -1.86 -17.23
CA ASN A 575 5.48 -2.80 -18.22
C ASN A 575 5.81 -4.12 -17.54
N VAL A 576 5.48 -5.21 -18.21
CA VAL A 576 5.76 -6.57 -17.74
C VAL A 576 7.05 -7.05 -18.37
N HIS A 577 7.94 -7.61 -17.55
CA HIS A 577 9.01 -8.46 -18.05
C HIS A 577 8.54 -9.91 -18.03
N TRP A 578 8.35 -10.47 -19.23
CA TRP A 578 7.88 -11.83 -19.46
C TRP A 578 8.61 -12.42 -20.66
N GLN A 579 9.33 -13.51 -20.45
CA GLN A 579 10.15 -14.15 -21.47
C GLN A 579 9.46 -15.41 -21.98
N GLU A 580 8.51 -15.25 -22.90
CA GLU A 580 7.70 -16.36 -23.44
C GLU A 580 8.57 -17.53 -23.92
N ASP A 581 9.66 -17.23 -24.65
CA ASP A 581 10.56 -18.24 -25.24
C ASP A 581 11.39 -19.02 -24.22
N ALA A 582 11.42 -18.58 -22.96
CA ALA A 582 12.14 -19.27 -21.89
C ALA A 582 11.29 -20.36 -21.21
N PHE A 583 9.97 -20.37 -21.43
CA PHE A 583 9.08 -21.37 -20.85
C PHE A 583 8.91 -22.58 -21.79
N ASP A 584 8.93 -23.78 -21.20
CA ASP A 584 8.60 -25.03 -21.90
C ASP A 584 7.13 -25.08 -22.33
N GLU A 585 6.26 -24.50 -21.52
CA GLU A 585 4.82 -24.47 -21.72
C GLU A 585 4.25 -23.17 -21.15
N THR A 586 3.36 -22.53 -21.91
CA THR A 586 2.62 -21.35 -21.48
C THR A 586 1.11 -21.57 -21.62
N ALA A 587 0.34 -20.85 -20.81
CA ALA A 587 -1.11 -20.84 -20.89
C ALA A 587 -1.67 -19.45 -20.55
N GLU A 588 -2.91 -19.18 -20.96
CA GLU A 588 -3.63 -17.97 -20.58
C GLU A 588 -5.07 -18.32 -20.16
N ASN A 589 -5.59 -17.61 -19.16
CA ASN A 589 -7.01 -17.66 -18.78
C ASN A 589 -7.47 -16.29 -18.28
N GLY A 590 -8.26 -15.60 -19.09
CA GLY A 590 -8.65 -14.22 -18.84
C GLY A 590 -7.41 -13.32 -18.68
N ASN A 591 -7.29 -12.68 -17.53
CA ASN A 591 -6.17 -11.80 -17.22
C ASN A 591 -4.92 -12.52 -16.73
N TRP A 592 -5.00 -13.82 -16.45
CA TRP A 592 -3.84 -14.62 -16.03
C TRP A 592 -3.02 -15.10 -17.22
N ILE A 593 -1.70 -14.99 -17.11
CA ILE A 593 -0.72 -15.70 -17.93
C ILE A 593 0.08 -16.65 -17.06
N PHE A 594 0.46 -17.78 -17.64
CA PHE A 594 1.13 -18.87 -16.96
C PHE A 594 2.36 -19.30 -17.75
N GLY A 595 3.44 -19.59 -17.03
CA GLY A 595 4.68 -20.11 -17.59
C GLY A 595 5.18 -21.27 -16.75
N ARG A 596 5.71 -22.29 -17.43
CA ARG A 596 6.38 -23.43 -16.83
C ARG A 596 7.79 -23.54 -17.39
N GLU A 597 8.77 -23.72 -16.51
CA GLU A 597 10.13 -24.11 -16.87
C GLU A 597 10.53 -25.32 -16.01
N ASP A 598 10.80 -26.46 -16.64
CA ASP A 598 10.94 -27.76 -16.00
C ASP A 598 9.77 -28.05 -15.05
N ASP A 599 10.03 -28.24 -13.76
CA ASP A 599 9.04 -28.53 -12.73
C ASP A 599 8.66 -27.27 -11.91
N ASN A 600 8.95 -26.08 -12.42
CA ASN A 600 8.70 -24.78 -11.77
C ASN A 600 7.64 -23.99 -12.54
N TYR A 601 6.73 -23.34 -11.82
CA TYR A 601 5.57 -22.65 -12.39
C TYR A 601 5.47 -21.20 -11.88
N VAL A 602 5.03 -20.30 -12.77
CA VAL A 602 4.66 -18.91 -12.42
C VAL A 602 3.35 -18.54 -13.09
N ALA A 603 2.55 -17.76 -12.38
CA ALA A 603 1.40 -17.06 -12.89
C ALA A 603 1.53 -15.55 -12.66
N LEU A 604 1.06 -14.75 -13.60
CA LEU A 604 0.94 -13.30 -13.48
C LEU A 604 -0.48 -12.87 -13.86
N PHE A 605 -1.17 -12.21 -12.94
CA PHE A 605 -2.43 -11.52 -13.20
C PHE A 605 -2.13 -10.14 -13.76
N ARG A 606 -2.65 -9.88 -14.96
CA ARG A 606 -2.48 -8.61 -15.66
C ARG A 606 -3.64 -7.66 -15.36
N HIS A 607 -3.33 -6.39 -15.09
CA HIS A 607 -4.37 -5.38 -14.93
C HIS A 607 -5.19 -5.19 -16.22
N CYS A 608 -4.51 -5.24 -17.37
CA CYS A 608 -5.08 -5.09 -18.70
C CYS A 608 -4.37 -6.01 -19.70
N LEU A 609 -4.95 -6.17 -20.89
CA LEU A 609 -4.40 -7.00 -21.98
C LEU A 609 -3.66 -6.17 -23.04
N ASN A 610 -3.37 -4.90 -22.75
CA ASN A 610 -2.77 -3.98 -23.72
C ASN A 610 -1.29 -4.30 -23.94
N THR A 611 -0.82 -3.94 -25.13
CA THR A 611 0.60 -4.01 -25.50
C THR A 611 1.08 -2.65 -25.98
N LYS A 612 2.39 -2.42 -25.84
CA LYS A 612 3.12 -1.24 -26.32
C LYS A 612 4.29 -1.72 -27.18
N THR A 613 4.43 -1.16 -28.37
CA THR A 613 5.60 -1.42 -29.22
C THR A 613 6.74 -0.50 -28.78
N ILE A 614 7.90 -1.08 -28.51
CA ILE A 614 9.13 -0.37 -28.18
C ILE A 614 10.22 -0.75 -29.17
N THR A 615 11.14 0.16 -29.46
CA THR A 615 12.28 -0.13 -30.33
C THR A 615 13.49 -0.52 -29.49
N GLU A 616 13.88 -1.78 -29.56
CA GLU A 616 15.06 -2.34 -28.88
C GLU A 616 16.08 -2.82 -29.92
N SER A 617 17.34 -2.42 -29.79
CA SER A 617 18.43 -2.88 -30.67
C SER A 617 18.14 -2.73 -32.18
N ASN A 618 17.38 -1.70 -32.57
CA ASN A 618 16.87 -1.44 -33.93
C ASN A 618 15.81 -2.43 -34.44
N ALA A 619 15.10 -3.12 -33.54
CA ALA A 619 13.93 -3.94 -33.84
C ALA A 619 12.74 -3.47 -33.00
N ASP A 620 11.55 -3.49 -33.58
CA ASP A 620 10.32 -3.22 -32.85
C ASP A 620 9.87 -4.49 -32.13
N VAL A 621 9.69 -4.38 -30.82
CA VAL A 621 9.28 -5.46 -29.92
C VAL A 621 8.01 -5.02 -29.21
N ASP A 622 7.00 -5.89 -29.22
CA ASP A 622 5.76 -5.66 -28.48
C ASP A 622 5.93 -6.17 -27.04
N ILE A 623 5.70 -5.30 -26.07
CA ILE A 623 5.71 -5.64 -24.65
C ILE A 623 4.32 -5.45 -24.04
N MET A 624 3.98 -6.27 -23.04
CA MET A 624 2.74 -6.09 -22.27
C MET A 624 2.88 -4.83 -21.40
N SER A 625 1.96 -3.89 -21.57
CA SER A 625 2.04 -2.58 -20.94
C SER A 625 0.65 -1.99 -20.73
N CYS A 626 0.40 -1.49 -19.52
CA CYS A 626 -0.88 -0.88 -19.15
C CYS A 626 -0.70 0.60 -18.81
N SER A 627 -1.45 1.45 -19.52
CA SER A 627 -1.45 2.91 -19.34
C SER A 627 -2.62 3.34 -18.45
N SER A 628 -2.51 3.09 -17.14
CA SER A 628 -3.50 3.49 -16.14
C SER A 628 -2.82 4.03 -14.89
N ASN A 629 -3.45 5.02 -14.24
CA ASN A 629 -2.96 5.56 -12.98
C ASN A 629 -3.21 4.62 -11.78
N GLN A 630 -4.06 3.61 -11.95
CA GLN A 630 -4.44 2.64 -10.93
C GLN A 630 -4.36 1.25 -11.56
N GLN A 631 -3.46 0.42 -11.07
CA GLN A 631 -3.23 -0.89 -11.66
C GLN A 631 -3.08 -1.96 -10.59
N VAL A 632 -3.79 -3.08 -10.79
CA VAL A 632 -3.74 -4.25 -9.92
C VAL A 632 -3.10 -5.40 -10.68
N TRP A 633 -2.02 -5.92 -10.11
CA TRP A 633 -1.27 -7.06 -10.59
C TRP A 633 -1.14 -8.07 -9.44
N ALA A 634 -0.94 -9.33 -9.78
CA ALA A 634 -0.67 -10.37 -8.79
C ALA A 634 0.21 -11.45 -9.37
N SER A 635 1.00 -12.13 -8.54
CA SER A 635 1.79 -13.28 -8.99
C SER A 635 1.64 -14.45 -8.03
N VAL A 636 1.65 -15.65 -8.59
CA VAL A 636 1.67 -16.92 -7.85
C VAL A 636 2.81 -17.75 -8.38
N VAL A 637 3.60 -18.36 -7.50
CA VAL A 637 4.62 -19.33 -7.89
C VAL A 637 4.29 -20.73 -7.37
N GLY A 638 4.76 -21.76 -8.06
CA GLY A 638 4.51 -23.14 -7.70
C GLY A 638 5.52 -24.10 -8.34
N THR A 639 5.36 -25.37 -8.02
CA THR A 639 6.22 -26.47 -8.47
C THR A 639 5.39 -27.72 -8.71
N ALA A 640 5.96 -28.72 -9.38
CA ALA A 640 5.35 -30.04 -9.48
C ALA A 640 5.08 -30.66 -8.11
N ASP A 641 5.94 -30.41 -7.11
CA ASP A 641 5.77 -30.92 -5.75
C ASP A 641 4.62 -30.25 -4.98
N SER A 642 4.34 -28.97 -5.26
CA SER A 642 3.26 -28.24 -4.59
C SER A 642 1.90 -28.39 -5.28
N HIS A 643 1.88 -28.63 -6.60
CA HIS A 643 0.65 -28.62 -7.39
C HIS A 643 0.40 -29.91 -8.20
N ASP A 644 1.23 -30.94 -8.04
CA ASP A 644 1.30 -32.19 -8.81
C ASP A 644 1.62 -32.03 -10.32
N SER A 645 1.08 -31.00 -10.98
CA SER A 645 1.30 -30.72 -12.41
C SER A 645 1.00 -29.26 -12.77
N PHE A 646 1.52 -28.81 -13.90
CA PHE A 646 1.25 -27.47 -14.42
C PHE A 646 -0.24 -27.24 -14.74
N TYR A 647 -0.94 -28.27 -15.23
CA TYR A 647 -2.39 -28.18 -15.46
C TYR A 647 -3.16 -27.89 -14.17
N ASN A 648 -2.81 -28.57 -13.08
CA ASN A 648 -3.43 -28.32 -11.78
C ASN A 648 -3.11 -26.92 -11.25
N PHE A 649 -1.85 -26.47 -11.39
CA PHE A 649 -1.45 -25.10 -11.05
C PHE A 649 -2.30 -24.06 -11.79
N VAL A 650 -2.43 -24.20 -13.13
CA VAL A 650 -3.29 -23.34 -13.95
C VAL A 650 -4.73 -23.38 -13.45
N SER A 651 -5.27 -24.56 -13.15
CA SER A 651 -6.65 -24.72 -12.67
C SER A 651 -6.89 -24.06 -11.31
N VAL A 652 -5.96 -24.18 -10.36
CA VAL A 652 -6.06 -23.61 -9.02
C VAL A 652 -6.00 -22.08 -9.10
N VAL A 653 -5.00 -21.55 -9.80
CA VAL A 653 -4.79 -20.10 -9.90
C VAL A 653 -5.89 -19.44 -10.75
N SER A 654 -6.39 -20.11 -11.78
CA SER A 654 -7.53 -19.63 -12.58
C SER A 654 -8.82 -19.44 -11.77
N ALA A 655 -8.96 -20.13 -10.63
CA ALA A 655 -10.10 -19.97 -9.73
C ALA A 655 -9.93 -18.80 -8.74
N ALA A 656 -8.86 -18.00 -8.88
CA ALA A 656 -8.60 -16.84 -8.05
C ALA A 656 -9.78 -15.85 -8.04
N GLN A 657 -10.09 -15.32 -6.86
CA GLN A 657 -11.04 -14.24 -6.68
C GLN A 657 -10.27 -12.95 -6.42
N ILE A 658 -10.41 -11.96 -7.30
CA ILE A 658 -9.79 -10.64 -7.15
C ILE A 658 -10.90 -9.59 -7.10
N ARG A 659 -10.92 -8.78 -6.05
CA ARG A 659 -11.88 -7.69 -5.81
C ARG A 659 -11.11 -6.40 -5.56
N SER A 660 -11.51 -5.30 -6.20
CA SER A 660 -10.84 -4.00 -6.06
C SER A 660 -11.86 -2.88 -6.07
N GLU A 661 -11.85 -2.05 -5.04
CA GLU A 661 -12.92 -1.10 -4.76
C GLU A 661 -12.49 0.10 -3.92
N TRP A 662 -13.01 1.27 -4.25
CA TRP A 662 -13.00 2.48 -3.43
C TRP A 662 -14.11 2.45 -2.38
N ASN A 663 -13.70 2.49 -1.12
CA ASN A 663 -14.55 2.68 0.03
C ASN A 663 -14.27 4.07 0.60
N TRP A 664 -15.26 4.70 1.24
CA TRP A 664 -15.01 5.90 2.03
C TRP A 664 -14.81 5.49 3.49
N ASP A 665 -13.64 5.77 4.05
CA ASP A 665 -13.35 5.59 5.46
C ASP A 665 -13.77 6.87 6.20
N PHE A 666 -14.95 6.80 6.81
CA PHE A 666 -15.53 7.90 7.56
C PHE A 666 -14.72 8.27 8.81
N ALA A 667 -14.03 7.30 9.44
CA ALA A 667 -13.26 7.55 10.66
C ALA A 667 -12.00 8.37 10.36
N ALA A 668 -11.38 8.14 9.21
CA ALA A 668 -10.20 8.85 8.77
C ALA A 668 -10.48 9.92 7.69
N ALA A 669 -11.77 10.20 7.42
CA ALA A 669 -12.26 11.17 6.44
C ALA A 669 -11.57 11.08 5.06
N LYS A 670 -11.37 9.85 4.56
CA LYS A 670 -10.54 9.58 3.38
C LYS A 670 -11.16 8.54 2.44
N HIS A 671 -10.85 8.65 1.15
CA HIS A 671 -11.16 7.58 0.19
C HIS A 671 -10.09 6.48 0.31
N VAL A 672 -10.51 5.23 0.46
CA VAL A 672 -9.64 4.06 0.59
C VAL A 672 -9.86 3.13 -0.58
N TRP A 673 -8.82 2.87 -1.35
CA TRP A 673 -8.84 1.84 -2.37
C TRP A 673 -8.40 0.50 -1.78
N GLN A 674 -9.35 -0.39 -1.58
CA GLN A 674 -9.11 -1.73 -1.09
C GLN A 674 -9.04 -2.73 -2.25
N THR A 675 -8.01 -3.55 -2.27
CA THR A 675 -7.89 -4.67 -3.21
C THR A 675 -7.62 -5.96 -2.46
N THR A 676 -8.45 -6.98 -2.70
CA THR A 676 -8.35 -8.32 -2.12
C THR A 676 -8.13 -9.36 -3.21
N ILE A 677 -7.18 -10.26 -3.00
CA ILE A 677 -6.98 -11.48 -3.80
C ILE A 677 -7.11 -12.71 -2.90
N SER A 678 -7.86 -13.72 -3.36
CA SER A 678 -7.93 -15.05 -2.73
C SER A 678 -7.58 -16.10 -3.77
N VAL A 679 -6.43 -16.77 -3.61
CA VAL A 679 -5.91 -17.76 -4.55
C VAL A 679 -5.01 -18.75 -3.82
N ASP A 680 -5.04 -20.02 -4.22
CA ASP A 680 -4.19 -21.07 -3.65
C ASP A 680 -4.25 -21.18 -2.11
N GLY A 681 -5.44 -20.99 -1.54
CA GLY A 681 -5.65 -21.00 -0.09
C GLY A 681 -5.11 -19.78 0.66
N VAL A 682 -4.49 -18.83 -0.04
CA VAL A 682 -3.97 -17.57 0.50
C VAL A 682 -4.96 -16.44 0.19
N GLN A 683 -5.18 -15.57 1.17
CA GLN A 683 -5.94 -14.34 1.00
C GLN A 683 -5.09 -13.13 1.41
N ILE A 684 -5.00 -12.13 0.53
CA ILE A 684 -4.28 -10.88 0.75
C ILE A 684 -5.24 -9.72 0.48
N SER A 685 -5.35 -8.79 1.41
CA SER A 685 -6.07 -7.53 1.24
C SER A 685 -5.12 -6.35 1.46
N ARG A 686 -5.19 -5.33 0.61
CA ARG A 686 -4.39 -4.11 0.71
C ARG A 686 -5.24 -2.88 0.51
N ASN A 687 -5.06 -1.90 1.40
CA ASN A 687 -5.71 -0.60 1.36
C ASN A 687 -4.70 0.48 0.90
N ILE A 688 -5.16 1.42 0.08
CA ILE A 688 -4.42 2.61 -0.34
C ILE A 688 -5.30 3.84 -0.12
N ASP A 689 -4.89 4.70 0.78
CA ASP A 689 -5.66 5.87 1.24
C ASP A 689 -5.49 7.10 0.33
N ARG A 690 -6.45 8.05 0.39
CA ARG A 690 -6.39 9.39 -0.22
C ARG A 690 -7.01 10.46 0.69
N ASN A 691 -6.27 11.55 0.92
CA ASN A 691 -6.86 12.78 1.44
C ASN A 691 -7.71 13.46 0.35
N ILE A 692 -8.71 14.23 0.78
CA ILE A 692 -9.61 14.95 -0.13
C ILE A 692 -8.87 16.01 -0.97
N ASP A 693 -7.77 16.54 -0.43
CA ASP A 693 -6.92 17.57 -1.04
C ASP A 693 -6.04 17.03 -2.19
N ASP A 694 -5.99 15.71 -2.38
CA ASP A 694 -5.18 15.03 -3.40
C ASP A 694 -5.93 14.78 -4.73
N LEU A 695 -7.15 15.32 -4.87
CA LEU A 695 -8.00 15.15 -6.04
C LEU A 695 -7.70 16.23 -7.11
N PHE A 696 -7.22 15.82 -8.29
CA PHE A 696 -7.03 16.72 -9.44
C PHE A 696 -8.30 16.83 -10.29
N GLU A 697 -8.35 17.85 -11.15
CA GLU A 697 -9.46 18.18 -12.07
C GLU A 697 -9.94 17.01 -12.98
N GLY A 698 -9.07 16.04 -13.27
CA GLY A 698 -9.44 14.80 -14.00
C GLY A 698 -10.01 13.67 -13.12
N ASP A 699 -9.86 13.80 -11.80
CA ASP A 699 -10.42 12.92 -10.78
C ASP A 699 -11.75 13.48 -10.23
N THR A 700 -12.14 14.72 -10.60
CA THR A 700 -13.43 15.36 -10.30
C THR A 700 -14.42 15.29 -11.48
N TRP A 701 -15.72 15.49 -11.20
CA TRP A 701 -16.79 15.36 -12.19
C TRP A 701 -16.99 16.67 -12.97
N GLU A 702 -17.01 16.64 -14.32
CA GLU A 702 -17.55 17.74 -15.12
C GLU A 702 -19.09 17.74 -15.06
N LEU A 703 -19.68 18.89 -14.68
CA LEU A 703 -21.12 19.12 -14.79
C LEU A 703 -21.52 19.17 -16.27
N GLY A 704 -22.23 18.14 -16.73
CA GLY A 704 -22.88 18.13 -18.04
C GLY A 704 -23.91 19.27 -18.18
N SER A 705 -24.00 19.84 -19.38
CA SER A 705 -24.80 21.01 -19.78
C SER A 705 -26.13 21.24 -19.03
N ILE A 706 -26.38 22.48 -18.61
CA ILE A 706 -27.67 22.97 -18.11
C ILE A 706 -28.70 22.97 -19.25
N VAL A 707 -29.80 22.21 -19.13
CA VAL A 707 -30.89 22.20 -20.12
C VAL A 707 -32.23 22.57 -19.47
N ASN A 708 -32.90 23.60 -20.00
CA ASN A 708 -34.24 24.00 -19.59
C ASN A 708 -35.32 23.36 -20.50
N THR A 709 -36.47 22.99 -19.93
CA THR A 709 -37.59 22.28 -20.57
C THR A 709 -38.42 23.09 -21.59
N SER A 710 -38.08 24.34 -21.90
CA SER A 710 -38.82 25.11 -22.92
C SER A 710 -37.97 26.22 -23.54
N GLY A 711 -37.44 26.01 -24.74
CA GLY A 711 -36.49 26.92 -25.41
C GLY A 711 -37.01 28.30 -25.80
N LEU A 712 -37.21 29.20 -24.84
CA LEU A 712 -37.42 30.65 -25.03
C LEU A 712 -36.70 31.42 -23.90
N SER A 713 -36.19 32.61 -24.24
CA SER A 713 -35.25 33.39 -23.43
C SER A 713 -35.87 34.10 -22.20
N VAL A 714 -34.98 34.33 -21.22
CA VAL A 714 -34.92 35.34 -20.13
C VAL A 714 -35.48 34.99 -18.74
N ASP A 715 -34.62 35.26 -17.74
CA ASP A 715 -34.79 35.62 -16.31
C ASP A 715 -34.37 34.55 -15.27
N ALA A 716 -33.31 34.88 -14.50
CA ALA A 716 -32.60 34.00 -13.55
C ALA A 716 -33.48 33.54 -12.37
N SER A 717 -34.62 34.20 -12.16
CA SER A 717 -35.61 33.90 -11.13
C SER A 717 -36.49 32.66 -11.41
N THR A 718 -36.24 31.91 -12.49
CA THR A 718 -37.08 30.76 -12.91
C THR A 718 -36.35 29.42 -13.05
N LEU A 719 -35.09 29.35 -12.62
CA LEU A 719 -34.34 28.09 -12.54
C LEU A 719 -35.00 27.18 -11.51
N THR A 720 -35.38 25.97 -11.92
CA THR A 720 -36.02 24.99 -11.01
C THR A 720 -35.35 23.63 -11.06
N LYS A 721 -34.49 23.36 -12.07
CA LYS A 721 -33.84 22.06 -12.29
C LYS A 721 -32.45 22.18 -12.94
N ALA A 722 -31.49 21.40 -12.44
CA ALA A 722 -30.18 21.16 -13.08
C ALA A 722 -29.99 19.65 -13.30
N VAL A 723 -29.13 19.25 -14.26
CA VAL A 723 -28.87 17.83 -14.58
C VAL A 723 -27.37 17.54 -14.53
N ALA A 724 -26.97 16.55 -13.73
CA ALA A 724 -25.58 16.08 -13.62
C ALA A 724 -25.56 14.55 -13.70
N GLY A 725 -24.77 13.96 -14.61
CA GLY A 725 -24.63 12.50 -14.73
C GLY A 725 -25.93 11.72 -14.97
N GLY A 726 -26.98 12.35 -15.49
CA GLY A 726 -28.31 11.71 -15.69
C GLY A 726 -29.29 11.88 -14.51
N HIS A 727 -28.89 12.56 -13.44
CA HIS A 727 -29.73 12.85 -12.27
C HIS A 727 -30.26 14.29 -12.32
N THR A 728 -31.52 14.49 -11.90
CA THR A 728 -32.19 15.80 -11.89
C THR A 728 -32.16 16.40 -10.47
N ILE A 729 -31.52 17.55 -10.30
CA ILE A 729 -31.47 18.30 -9.05
C ILE A 729 -32.63 19.30 -9.03
N SER A 730 -33.40 19.33 -7.93
CA SER A 730 -34.54 20.25 -7.73
C SER A 730 -34.21 21.28 -6.64
N GLY A 731 -34.72 22.52 -6.74
CA GLY A 731 -34.56 23.53 -5.68
C GLY A 731 -33.38 24.51 -5.85
N VAL A 732 -32.86 24.63 -7.07
CA VAL A 732 -31.77 25.56 -7.44
C VAL A 732 -32.27 27.01 -7.36
N ASP A 733 -31.52 27.93 -6.72
CA ASP A 733 -31.85 29.35 -6.62
C ASP A 733 -30.84 30.27 -7.35
N GLU A 734 -31.07 31.58 -7.29
CA GLU A 734 -30.28 32.62 -7.97
C GLU A 734 -28.82 32.74 -7.48
N ASN A 735 -28.46 32.19 -6.32
CA ASN A 735 -27.09 32.23 -5.78
C ASN A 735 -26.15 31.23 -6.48
N TRP A 736 -26.68 30.28 -7.23
CA TRP A 736 -25.91 29.30 -8.00
C TRP A 736 -25.22 29.91 -9.22
N HIS A 737 -25.64 31.10 -9.66
CA HIS A 737 -25.08 31.77 -10.83
C HIS A 737 -23.91 32.70 -10.50
N SER A 738 -23.79 33.15 -9.24
CA SER A 738 -22.79 34.13 -8.80
C SER A 738 -21.54 33.52 -8.14
N ALA A 739 -21.57 32.24 -7.77
CA ALA A 739 -20.36 31.49 -7.43
C ALA A 739 -19.78 30.89 -8.71
N GLY A 740 -18.67 31.44 -9.21
CA GLY A 740 -17.96 30.88 -10.36
C GLY A 740 -17.66 29.39 -10.15
N LEU A 741 -18.27 28.55 -10.97
CA LEU A 741 -18.17 27.08 -10.92
C LEU A 741 -16.86 26.60 -11.56
N SER A 742 -15.73 26.94 -10.94
CA SER A 742 -14.40 26.46 -11.36
C SER A 742 -13.44 26.19 -10.21
N ASP A 743 -13.90 26.09 -8.95
CA ASP A 743 -12.98 25.90 -7.83
C ASP A 743 -13.50 24.99 -6.71
N CYS A 744 -12.58 24.30 -6.03
CA CYS A 744 -12.81 23.21 -5.06
C CYS A 744 -13.75 23.58 -3.91
N ALA A 745 -13.84 24.87 -3.56
CA ALA A 745 -14.73 25.39 -2.53
C ALA A 745 -16.23 25.20 -2.88
N SER A 746 -16.58 25.15 -4.18
CA SER A 746 -17.96 24.97 -4.63
C SER A 746 -18.47 23.53 -4.44
N SER A 747 -17.58 22.54 -4.51
CA SER A 747 -17.86 21.13 -4.14
C SER A 747 -18.11 20.98 -2.64
N VAL A 748 -17.35 21.68 -1.79
CA VAL A 748 -17.56 21.68 -0.32
C VAL A 748 -18.88 22.40 0.04
N HIS A 749 -19.28 23.43 -0.71
CA HIS A 749 -20.56 24.12 -0.53
C HIS A 749 -21.77 23.27 -0.93
N LEU A 750 -21.65 22.41 -1.94
CA LEU A 750 -22.68 21.41 -2.32
C LEU A 750 -22.95 20.41 -1.19
N HIS A 751 -21.92 20.05 -0.41
CA HIS A 751 -22.01 19.08 0.68
C HIS A 751 -22.59 19.65 1.99
N ASN A 752 -22.39 20.94 2.28
CA ASN A 752 -22.76 21.52 3.58
C ASN A 752 -24.17 22.10 3.68
N LEU A 753 -24.92 22.27 2.58
CA LEU A 753 -26.17 23.06 2.60
C LEU A 753 -27.41 22.41 1.97
N SER A 754 -27.34 21.19 1.42
CA SER A 754 -28.51 20.56 0.81
C SER A 754 -29.09 19.42 1.66
N SER A 755 -30.31 19.65 2.17
CA SER A 755 -31.19 18.57 2.61
C SER A 755 -31.69 17.84 1.36
N PHE A 756 -31.22 16.62 1.14
CA PHE A 756 -31.77 15.75 0.11
C PHE A 756 -33.18 15.30 0.51
N GLU A 757 -34.21 15.82 -0.14
CA GLU A 757 -35.53 15.17 -0.17
C GLU A 757 -35.50 14.04 -1.21
N GLY A 758 -34.95 12.89 -0.83
CA GLY A 758 -34.74 11.70 -1.68
C GLY A 758 -33.45 10.97 -1.30
N SER A 759 -33.26 9.75 -1.80
CA SER A 759 -32.03 8.98 -1.58
C SER A 759 -30.79 9.80 -1.95
N ASP A 760 -29.94 10.03 -0.95
CA ASP A 760 -28.67 10.74 -1.01
C ASP A 760 -27.72 10.07 -2.03
N PRO A 761 -27.17 10.79 -3.02
CA PRO A 761 -26.22 10.25 -3.98
C PRO A 761 -24.86 10.09 -3.30
N ALA A 762 -24.68 8.95 -2.64
CA ALA A 762 -23.36 8.46 -2.28
C ALA A 762 -22.44 8.50 -3.52
N MET A 763 -21.35 9.23 -3.38
CA MET A 763 -20.22 9.32 -4.30
C MET A 763 -19.62 7.93 -4.53
N ILE A 764 -20.14 7.25 -5.54
CA ILE A 764 -19.69 5.97 -6.05
C ILE A 764 -18.71 6.24 -7.21
N ARG A 765 -17.40 6.18 -6.92
CA ARG A 765 -16.44 5.56 -7.87
C ARG A 765 -16.08 4.16 -7.37
N THR A 766 -17.14 3.42 -7.13
CA THR A 766 -17.20 1.97 -6.96
C THR A 766 -18.57 1.58 -7.41
N ARG A 767 -18.69 0.94 -8.58
CA ARG A 767 -19.88 0.14 -8.83
C ARG A 767 -19.97 -0.83 -7.64
N ASN A 768 -20.85 -0.52 -6.67
CA ASN A 768 -21.08 -1.30 -5.47
C ASN A 768 -21.38 -2.74 -5.91
N THR A 769 -20.47 -3.65 -5.59
CA THR A 769 -20.71 -5.10 -5.66
C THR A 769 -21.15 -5.64 -4.29
N ASP A 770 -21.34 -4.81 -3.28
CA ASP A 770 -21.82 -5.24 -1.95
C ASP A 770 -23.33 -5.44 -1.80
N ASP A 771 -24.11 -5.21 -2.86
CA ASP A 771 -25.53 -5.62 -2.89
C ASP A 771 -25.77 -6.86 -3.77
N GLU A 772 -24.71 -7.55 -4.18
CA GLU A 772 -24.79 -8.64 -5.14
C GLU A 772 -24.88 -9.99 -4.44
N THR A 773 -26.10 -10.52 -4.25
CA THR A 773 -26.22 -11.96 -4.00
C THR A 773 -25.91 -12.70 -5.31
N PRO A 774 -24.83 -13.51 -5.37
CA PRO A 774 -24.62 -14.40 -6.50
C PRO A 774 -25.86 -15.29 -6.65
N VAL A 775 -26.27 -15.54 -7.89
CA VAL A 775 -27.42 -16.41 -8.15
C VAL A 775 -27.13 -17.81 -7.59
N SER A 776 -27.81 -18.17 -6.49
CA SER A 776 -27.64 -19.46 -5.80
C SER A 776 -28.34 -20.63 -6.52
N PHE A 777 -29.18 -20.33 -7.51
CA PHE A 777 -29.90 -21.31 -8.32
C PHE A 777 -30.08 -20.78 -9.74
N THR A 778 -29.68 -21.55 -10.75
CA THR A 778 -29.96 -21.23 -12.16
C THR A 778 -30.81 -22.33 -12.81
N ALA A 779 -31.61 -21.95 -13.79
CA ALA A 779 -32.39 -22.90 -14.61
C ALA A 779 -32.22 -22.60 -16.10
N TRP A 780 -30.99 -22.40 -16.56
CA TRP A 780 -30.66 -22.08 -17.94
C TRP A 780 -31.23 -23.07 -18.95
N HIS A 781 -31.69 -22.55 -20.07
CA HIS A 781 -32.02 -23.36 -21.23
C HIS A 781 -30.74 -23.92 -21.86
N SER A 782 -30.84 -25.07 -22.54
CA SER A 782 -29.69 -25.66 -23.22
C SER A 782 -29.10 -24.66 -24.23
N GLY A 783 -27.84 -24.29 -24.01
CA GLY A 783 -27.12 -23.31 -24.84
C GLY A 783 -27.13 -21.89 -24.29
N GLU A 784 -27.77 -21.63 -23.15
CA GLU A 784 -27.78 -20.33 -22.46
C GLU A 784 -26.94 -20.39 -21.15
N PRO A 785 -26.43 -19.25 -20.65
CA PRO A 785 -26.43 -17.94 -21.30
C PRO A 785 -25.45 -17.91 -22.48
N ASN A 786 -25.80 -17.23 -23.57
CA ASN A 786 -25.01 -17.24 -24.82
C ASN A 786 -24.43 -15.88 -25.21
N ASN A 787 -24.85 -14.83 -24.51
CA ASN A 787 -24.60 -13.43 -24.75
C ASN A 787 -24.66 -13.03 -26.24
N SER A 788 -25.81 -13.23 -26.89
CA SER A 788 -25.93 -13.08 -28.34
C SER A 788 -25.65 -11.65 -28.79
N ASN A 789 -24.52 -11.49 -29.49
CA ASN A 789 -23.98 -10.21 -29.96
C ASN A 789 -23.52 -9.25 -28.83
N GLY A 790 -23.17 -9.75 -27.65
CA GLY A 790 -22.47 -8.99 -26.61
C GLY A 790 -23.30 -7.91 -25.91
N GLY A 791 -24.52 -8.23 -25.47
CA GLY A 791 -25.35 -7.28 -24.72
C GLY A 791 -26.69 -7.86 -24.28
N GLU A 792 -26.71 -9.12 -23.87
CA GLU A 792 -27.90 -9.81 -23.36
C GLU A 792 -27.93 -9.85 -21.83
N ASP A 793 -27.87 -8.68 -21.19
CA ASP A 793 -27.46 -8.59 -19.78
C ASP A 793 -28.56 -8.91 -18.73
N CYS A 794 -29.74 -9.38 -19.16
CA CYS A 794 -30.92 -9.57 -18.33
C CYS A 794 -31.59 -10.92 -18.55
N VAL A 795 -32.12 -11.55 -17.50
CA VAL A 795 -32.69 -12.90 -17.64
C VAL A 795 -34.20 -12.88 -17.79
N ASN A 796 -34.68 -13.54 -18.84
CA ASN A 796 -36.09 -13.94 -18.96
C ASN A 796 -36.29 -15.44 -18.72
N MET A 797 -37.46 -15.79 -18.20
CA MET A 797 -37.99 -17.15 -18.18
C MET A 797 -38.84 -17.39 -19.44
N ARG A 798 -38.44 -18.36 -20.27
CA ARG A 798 -39.03 -18.62 -21.59
C ARG A 798 -40.41 -19.28 -21.55
N ALA A 799 -41.38 -18.77 -22.31
CA ALA A 799 -42.77 -19.24 -22.37
C ALA A 799 -43.01 -20.73 -22.74
N ASP A 800 -42.04 -21.42 -23.35
CA ASP A 800 -42.16 -22.80 -23.84
C ASP A 800 -41.86 -23.85 -22.76
N ASN A 801 -40.80 -23.67 -21.98
CA ASN A 801 -40.32 -24.68 -21.01
C ASN A 801 -40.06 -24.14 -19.59
N GLY A 802 -39.98 -22.82 -19.43
CA GLY A 802 -39.69 -22.21 -18.13
C GLY A 802 -38.26 -22.32 -17.67
N LEU A 803 -37.35 -22.56 -18.61
CA LEU A 803 -35.92 -22.38 -18.44
C LEU A 803 -35.54 -20.94 -18.79
N TRP A 804 -34.37 -20.54 -18.32
CA TRP A 804 -33.87 -19.18 -18.36
C TRP A 804 -33.09 -18.90 -19.64
N ASN A 805 -33.12 -17.65 -20.06
CA ASN A 805 -32.47 -17.12 -21.25
C ASN A 805 -31.98 -15.73 -20.92
N ASP A 806 -30.71 -15.48 -21.14
CA ASP A 806 -30.13 -14.14 -21.14
C ASP A 806 -30.67 -13.37 -22.34
N ALA A 807 -30.99 -12.10 -22.16
CA ALA A 807 -31.67 -11.29 -23.15
C ALA A 807 -31.36 -9.81 -22.93
N LYS A 808 -31.47 -9.02 -24.00
CA LYS A 808 -31.30 -7.57 -23.93
C LYS A 808 -32.34 -6.97 -22.98
N CYS A 809 -31.88 -6.21 -21.99
CA CYS A 809 -32.73 -5.65 -20.93
C CYS A 809 -33.89 -4.76 -21.45
N GLY A 810 -33.75 -4.16 -22.64
CA GLY A 810 -34.77 -3.34 -23.30
C GLY A 810 -35.88 -4.14 -24.02
N TYR A 811 -35.92 -5.47 -23.88
CA TYR A 811 -37.04 -6.25 -24.38
C TYR A 811 -38.27 -6.13 -23.48
N ASN A 812 -39.45 -6.26 -24.11
CA ASN A 812 -40.72 -6.01 -23.45
C ASN A 812 -41.37 -7.33 -23.00
N TYR A 813 -41.23 -7.65 -21.71
CA TYR A 813 -41.84 -8.84 -21.08
C TYR A 813 -42.63 -8.47 -19.82
N ARG A 814 -43.41 -9.43 -19.28
CA ARG A 814 -44.12 -9.30 -18.00
C ARG A 814 -43.17 -9.64 -16.84
N TYR A 815 -43.51 -9.27 -15.61
CA TYR A 815 -42.60 -9.45 -14.47
C TYR A 815 -43.04 -10.56 -13.54
N ALA A 816 -42.08 -11.29 -13.00
CA ALA A 816 -42.27 -12.27 -11.94
C ALA A 816 -42.24 -11.59 -10.57
N CYS A 817 -43.37 -11.62 -9.86
CA CYS A 817 -43.53 -10.95 -8.58
C CYS A 817 -43.77 -11.96 -7.47
N ARG A 818 -43.10 -11.82 -6.32
CA ARG A 818 -43.26 -12.71 -5.16
C ARG A 818 -43.58 -11.91 -3.92
N ASN A 819 -44.52 -12.37 -3.10
CA ASN A 819 -44.85 -11.72 -1.83
C ASN A 819 -44.14 -12.35 -0.63
N ASP A 820 -44.23 -11.70 0.54
CA ASP A 820 -43.63 -12.14 1.80
C ASP A 820 -44.05 -13.56 2.24
N ALA A 821 -45.22 -14.03 1.79
CA ALA A 821 -45.72 -15.39 2.05
C ALA A 821 -45.17 -16.42 1.04
N GLY A 822 -44.24 -16.03 0.17
CA GLY A 822 -43.59 -16.89 -0.82
C GLY A 822 -44.42 -17.21 -2.06
N ASN A 823 -45.58 -16.57 -2.24
CA ASN A 823 -46.46 -16.85 -3.38
C ASN A 823 -46.04 -16.03 -4.60
N TRP A 824 -46.05 -16.66 -5.79
CA TRP A 824 -45.76 -16.02 -7.06
C TRP A 824 -47.03 -15.46 -7.73
N ALA A 825 -46.88 -14.29 -8.35
CA ALA A 825 -47.83 -13.65 -9.24
C ALA A 825 -47.12 -13.10 -10.48
N VAL A 826 -47.87 -12.86 -11.54
CA VAL A 826 -47.37 -12.27 -12.79
C VAL A 826 -48.18 -11.03 -13.13
N THR A 827 -47.50 -9.98 -13.58
CA THR A 827 -48.16 -8.75 -14.01
C THR A 827 -49.10 -9.00 -15.20
N THR A 828 -50.40 -8.70 -15.06
CA THR A 828 -51.39 -9.00 -16.11
C THR A 828 -51.54 -7.88 -17.13
N SER A 829 -51.35 -6.63 -16.72
CA SER A 829 -51.56 -5.40 -17.53
C SER A 829 -50.30 -4.55 -17.73
N THR A 830 -49.19 -4.91 -17.08
CA THR A 830 -47.92 -4.16 -17.10
C THR A 830 -46.82 -5.04 -17.69
N TRP A 831 -46.16 -4.56 -18.74
CA TRP A 831 -45.01 -5.18 -19.40
C TRP A 831 -44.11 -4.07 -19.94
N GLY A 832 -42.82 -4.33 -20.01
CA GLY A 832 -41.84 -3.30 -20.32
C GLY A 832 -40.42 -3.85 -20.23
N ASP A 833 -39.48 -2.94 -20.10
CA ASP A 833 -38.06 -3.24 -19.97
C ASP A 833 -37.74 -3.80 -18.58
N TRP A 834 -36.63 -4.53 -18.44
CA TRP A 834 -36.31 -5.29 -17.22
C TRP A 834 -36.29 -4.43 -15.94
N VAL A 835 -35.81 -3.18 -16.03
CA VAL A 835 -35.67 -2.24 -14.91
C VAL A 835 -36.99 -1.77 -14.31
N GLU A 836 -38.10 -1.84 -15.05
CA GLU A 836 -39.42 -1.39 -14.56
C GLU A 836 -40.10 -2.44 -13.66
N GLY A 837 -39.49 -3.63 -13.51
CA GLY A 837 -40.10 -4.75 -12.79
C GLY A 837 -40.39 -4.47 -11.33
N ALA A 838 -39.52 -3.72 -10.65
CA ALA A 838 -39.72 -3.35 -9.25
C ALA A 838 -41.00 -2.54 -9.04
N ALA A 839 -41.20 -1.49 -9.84
CA ALA A 839 -42.42 -0.68 -9.81
C ALA A 839 -43.65 -1.49 -10.23
N ALA A 840 -43.53 -2.30 -11.29
CA ALA A 840 -44.63 -3.11 -11.79
C ALA A 840 -45.11 -4.18 -10.79
N CYS A 841 -44.21 -4.75 -9.98
CA CYS A 841 -44.55 -5.69 -8.92
C CYS A 841 -45.13 -4.99 -7.69
N ALA A 842 -44.63 -3.80 -7.34
CA ALA A 842 -45.20 -2.98 -6.26
C ALA A 842 -46.67 -2.59 -6.53
N ASP A 843 -47.02 -2.31 -7.80
CA ASP A 843 -48.37 -1.95 -8.24
C ASP A 843 -49.41 -3.09 -8.08
N LEU A 844 -48.97 -4.35 -7.91
CA LEU A 844 -49.88 -5.47 -7.63
C LEU A 844 -50.45 -5.42 -6.19
N GLY A 845 -49.87 -4.62 -5.31
CA GLY A 845 -50.23 -4.54 -3.88
C GLY A 845 -49.79 -5.77 -3.07
N GLY A 846 -50.22 -5.91 -1.82
CA GLY A 846 -50.08 -7.17 -1.06
C GLY A 846 -48.66 -7.71 -0.85
N SER A 847 -47.68 -6.82 -0.68
CA SER A 847 -46.25 -7.11 -0.49
C SER A 847 -45.53 -7.78 -1.66
N TYR A 848 -46.07 -7.74 -2.88
CA TYR A 848 -45.37 -8.30 -4.04
C TYR A 848 -44.13 -7.48 -4.42
N ALA A 849 -42.97 -8.13 -4.45
CA ALA A 849 -41.70 -7.57 -4.88
C ALA A 849 -41.19 -8.27 -6.15
N TYR A 850 -40.40 -7.55 -6.95
CA TYR A 850 -39.80 -8.10 -8.16
C TYR A 850 -38.66 -9.05 -7.80
N GLN A 851 -38.83 -10.34 -8.09
CA GLN A 851 -37.92 -11.36 -7.61
C GLN A 851 -37.58 -12.43 -8.65
N ALA A 852 -36.52 -13.19 -8.37
CA ALA A 852 -36.07 -14.38 -9.08
C ALA A 852 -36.19 -15.64 -8.20
N PRO A 853 -36.46 -16.82 -8.79
CA PRO A 853 -36.52 -18.07 -8.05
C PRO A 853 -35.19 -18.46 -7.40
N TYR A 854 -35.24 -18.95 -6.16
CA TYR A 854 -34.04 -19.35 -5.40
C TYR A 854 -33.80 -20.87 -5.36
N SER A 855 -34.68 -21.68 -5.96
CA SER A 855 -34.55 -23.13 -6.03
C SER A 855 -35.34 -23.73 -7.19
N ALA A 856 -35.10 -25.01 -7.49
CA ALA A 856 -35.86 -25.75 -8.50
C ALA A 856 -37.36 -25.78 -8.20
N ALA A 857 -37.74 -25.97 -6.93
CA ALA A 857 -39.14 -25.97 -6.50
C ALA A 857 -39.80 -24.59 -6.66
N ASP A 858 -39.05 -23.52 -6.40
CA ASP A 858 -39.50 -22.15 -6.54
C ASP A 858 -39.66 -21.76 -8.02
N ASN A 859 -38.75 -22.24 -8.87
CA ASN A 859 -38.84 -22.08 -10.32
C ASN A 859 -40.05 -22.83 -10.89
N ASP A 860 -40.37 -24.01 -10.36
CA ASP A 860 -41.58 -24.77 -10.74
C ASP A 860 -42.87 -24.09 -10.24
N ALA A 861 -42.84 -23.44 -9.08
CA ALA A 861 -43.96 -22.64 -8.58
C ALA A 861 -44.22 -21.41 -9.48
N LEU A 862 -43.16 -20.69 -9.89
CA LEU A 862 -43.27 -19.60 -10.85
C LEU A 862 -43.80 -20.08 -12.23
N LYS A 863 -43.32 -21.23 -12.72
CA LYS A 863 -43.84 -21.85 -13.95
C LYS A 863 -45.35 -22.11 -13.88
N ALA A 864 -45.89 -22.51 -12.73
CA ALA A 864 -47.30 -22.82 -12.57
C ALA A 864 -48.21 -21.58 -12.69
N VAL A 865 -47.73 -20.39 -12.28
CA VAL A 865 -48.50 -19.14 -12.32
C VAL A 865 -48.21 -18.28 -13.55
N ARG A 866 -47.18 -18.62 -14.33
CA ARG A 866 -46.72 -17.90 -15.51
C ARG A 866 -47.77 -17.69 -16.61
N ASN A 867 -48.77 -18.57 -16.67
CA ASN A 867 -49.88 -18.50 -17.64
C ASN A 867 -49.43 -18.40 -19.12
N GLY A 868 -48.31 -19.07 -19.46
CA GLY A 868 -47.80 -19.15 -20.85
C GLY A 868 -47.07 -17.92 -21.38
N TYR A 869 -46.75 -16.93 -20.55
CA TYR A 869 -45.97 -15.75 -20.94
C TYR A 869 -44.46 -15.94 -20.78
N THR A 870 -43.65 -15.17 -21.52
CA THR A 870 -42.24 -14.95 -21.18
C THR A 870 -42.18 -13.89 -20.09
N LEU A 871 -41.41 -14.15 -19.03
CA LEU A 871 -41.32 -13.26 -17.88
C LEU A 871 -39.90 -12.75 -17.69
N TRP A 872 -39.74 -11.47 -17.39
CA TRP A 872 -38.58 -10.99 -16.69
C TRP A 872 -38.53 -11.57 -15.27
N ILE A 873 -37.38 -12.10 -14.91
CA ILE A 873 -37.04 -12.48 -13.53
C ILE A 873 -35.93 -11.54 -13.06
N ASN A 874 -35.90 -11.22 -11.76
CA ASN A 874 -34.93 -10.26 -11.21
C ASN A 874 -33.51 -10.88 -11.11
N VAL A 875 -32.94 -11.22 -12.27
CA VAL A 875 -31.57 -11.69 -12.48
C VAL A 875 -30.96 -10.92 -13.65
N ASN A 876 -29.74 -10.45 -13.49
CA ASN A 876 -28.99 -9.71 -14.51
C ASN A 876 -27.48 -9.88 -14.31
N ASP A 877 -26.69 -9.56 -15.31
CA ASP A 877 -25.23 -9.44 -15.26
C ASP A 877 -24.76 -8.08 -15.82
N ILE A 878 -25.66 -7.08 -15.84
CA ILE A 878 -25.42 -5.68 -16.27
C ILE A 878 -24.18 -5.07 -15.59
N ALA A 879 -23.91 -5.48 -14.34
CA ALA A 879 -22.78 -4.98 -13.56
C ALA A 879 -21.44 -5.58 -14.01
N SER A 880 -21.42 -6.85 -14.38
CA SER A 880 -20.23 -7.59 -14.80
C SER A 880 -20.66 -8.78 -15.66
N GLU A 881 -20.29 -8.73 -16.94
CA GLU A 881 -20.62 -9.75 -17.95
C GLU A 881 -20.30 -11.18 -17.47
N ASN A 882 -21.23 -12.11 -17.66
CA ASN A 882 -21.21 -13.50 -17.15
C ASN A 882 -21.27 -13.66 -15.62
N THR A 883 -21.46 -12.58 -14.85
CA THR A 883 -21.67 -12.62 -13.40
C THR A 883 -23.14 -12.34 -13.08
N TRP A 884 -23.93 -13.41 -13.00
CA TRP A 884 -25.37 -13.30 -12.75
C TRP A 884 -25.69 -13.03 -11.28
N VAL A 885 -26.40 -11.94 -11.02
CA VAL A 885 -26.84 -11.52 -9.68
C VAL A 885 -28.36 -11.47 -9.62
N ALA A 886 -28.95 -11.81 -8.46
CA ALA A 886 -30.40 -11.82 -8.28
C ALA A 886 -30.88 -10.93 -7.13
N ASN A 887 -32.15 -10.50 -7.21
CA ASN A 887 -32.93 -10.05 -6.05
C ASN A 887 -32.31 -8.93 -5.20
N ARG A 888 -31.70 -7.91 -5.83
CA ARG A 888 -31.18 -6.74 -5.11
C ARG A 888 -32.29 -6.07 -4.28
N GLY A 889 -32.15 -5.99 -2.96
CA GLY A 889 -33.09 -5.20 -2.15
C GLY A 889 -32.86 -5.16 -0.64
N GLY A 890 -32.49 -3.97 -0.14
CA GLY A 890 -32.91 -3.45 1.17
C GLY A 890 -31.82 -2.69 1.94
N SER A 891 -31.94 -1.36 2.07
CA SER A 891 -31.18 -0.58 3.06
C SER A 891 -31.90 -0.62 4.43
N CYS A 892 -31.12 -0.67 5.52
CA CYS A 892 -31.63 -0.52 6.89
C CYS A 892 -31.21 0.85 7.43
N GLN A 893 -32.16 1.62 7.98
CA GLN A 893 -31.89 2.89 8.62
C GLN A 893 -31.88 2.69 10.14
N VAL A 894 -30.83 3.17 10.81
CA VAL A 894 -30.70 3.15 12.27
C VAL A 894 -30.92 4.57 12.80
N LYS A 895 -31.63 4.71 13.92
CA LYS A 895 -31.90 5.99 14.56
C LYS A 895 -31.67 5.87 16.06
N SER A 896 -30.72 6.65 16.58
CA SER A 896 -30.58 6.84 18.03
C SER A 896 -31.73 7.71 18.54
N GLN A 897 -32.35 7.29 19.63
CA GLN A 897 -33.43 8.03 20.28
C GLN A 897 -33.00 8.39 21.69
N GLU A 898 -33.00 9.69 21.99
CA GLU A 898 -32.74 10.19 23.33
C GLU A 898 -34.06 10.30 24.12
N GLU A 899 -33.98 10.03 25.41
CA GLU A 899 -35.06 10.23 26.38
C GLU A 899 -35.12 11.71 26.84
N GLU A 900 -35.95 12.05 27.83
CA GLU A 900 -36.07 13.44 28.30
C GLU A 900 -34.99 13.77 29.34
N SER A 901 -33.90 14.43 28.89
CA SER A 901 -32.83 14.91 29.77
C SER A 901 -33.34 15.93 30.80
N GLN A 902 -32.76 15.89 32.00
CA GLN A 902 -33.06 16.80 33.11
C GLN A 902 -32.20 18.08 33.06
N ASP A 903 -31.18 18.11 32.19
CA ASP A 903 -30.30 19.25 31.95
C ASP A 903 -30.33 19.69 30.47
N THR A 904 -29.39 20.55 30.08
CA THR A 904 -29.33 21.15 28.74
C THR A 904 -28.42 20.38 27.76
N GLU A 905 -27.90 19.22 28.15
CA GLU A 905 -27.06 18.40 27.28
C GLU A 905 -27.95 17.71 26.23
N LEU A 906 -27.89 18.21 24.99
CA LEU A 906 -28.48 17.60 23.79
C LEU A 906 -27.38 17.18 22.79
N ALA A 907 -26.13 17.17 23.25
CA ALA A 907 -24.96 16.88 22.44
C ALA A 907 -24.42 15.50 22.85
N HIS A 908 -24.45 14.56 21.92
CA HIS A 908 -23.79 13.26 22.08
C HIS A 908 -22.42 13.33 21.39
N ALA A 909 -21.39 12.81 22.04
CA ALA A 909 -20.11 12.50 21.38
C ALA A 909 -20.33 11.32 20.42
N ASP A 910 -19.35 11.00 19.57
CA ASP A 910 -19.45 9.86 18.66
C ASP A 910 -19.75 8.56 19.42
N GLU A 911 -20.82 7.86 19.00
CA GLU A 911 -21.25 6.59 19.59
C GLU A 911 -20.95 5.42 18.64
N GLU A 912 -20.39 4.33 19.17
CA GLU A 912 -20.17 3.09 18.42
C GLU A 912 -21.45 2.25 18.41
N ILE A 913 -21.92 1.87 17.21
CA ILE A 913 -23.09 1.00 17.04
C ILE A 913 -22.64 -0.36 16.51
N ASP A 914 -22.77 -1.39 17.35
CA ASP A 914 -22.64 -2.79 16.93
C ASP A 914 -23.96 -3.31 16.34
N PHE A 915 -23.89 -4.11 15.26
CA PHE A 915 -25.04 -4.84 14.72
C PHE A 915 -24.70 -6.30 14.41
N ILE A 916 -25.71 -7.19 14.52
CA ILE A 916 -25.62 -8.60 14.14
C ILE A 916 -26.87 -8.92 13.32
N SER A 917 -26.68 -9.46 12.10
CA SER A 917 -27.77 -9.86 11.20
C SER A 917 -27.94 -11.38 11.16
N PHE A 918 -29.20 -11.82 11.11
CA PHE A 918 -29.56 -13.22 10.95
C PHE A 918 -30.29 -13.38 9.62
N ILE A 919 -29.79 -14.27 8.76
CA ILE A 919 -30.36 -14.53 7.42
C ILE A 919 -31.42 -15.64 7.52
N ASP A 920 -31.21 -16.61 8.40
CA ASP A 920 -32.14 -17.71 8.63
C ASP A 920 -33.07 -17.43 9.80
N THR A 921 -34.33 -17.86 9.69
CA THR A 921 -35.29 -17.81 10.79
C THR A 921 -35.09 -18.94 11.81
N GLU A 922 -34.28 -19.95 11.48
CA GLU A 922 -33.94 -21.08 12.33
C GLU A 922 -32.43 -21.36 12.20
N PHE A 923 -31.71 -21.47 13.31
CA PHE A 923 -30.26 -21.68 13.29
C PHE A 923 -29.80 -22.46 14.53
N GLN A 924 -28.51 -22.81 14.56
CA GLN A 924 -27.98 -23.61 15.65
C GLN A 924 -28.17 -22.90 17.00
N GLY A 925 -29.00 -23.48 17.86
CA GLY A 925 -29.26 -22.98 19.20
C GLY A 925 -30.31 -21.87 19.31
N GLY A 926 -30.98 -21.48 18.23
CA GLY A 926 -31.95 -20.39 18.25
C GLY A 926 -32.91 -20.31 17.06
N GLU A 927 -33.85 -19.38 17.17
CA GLU A 927 -34.76 -18.96 16.10
C GLU A 927 -34.91 -17.44 16.07
N ALA A 928 -35.25 -16.92 14.90
CA ALA A 928 -35.56 -15.52 14.66
C ALA A 928 -36.94 -15.36 14.03
N GLY A 929 -37.63 -14.28 14.34
CA GLY A 929 -38.95 -14.00 13.81
C GLY A 929 -39.34 -12.53 13.86
N LYS A 930 -40.50 -12.21 13.30
CA LYS A 930 -41.09 -10.86 13.30
C LYS A 930 -42.50 -10.88 13.88
N VAL A 931 -42.87 -9.82 14.57
CA VAL A 931 -44.20 -9.67 15.15
C VAL A 931 -44.63 -8.21 15.15
N SER A 932 -45.83 -7.92 14.64
CA SER A 932 -46.43 -6.59 14.75
C SER A 932 -47.17 -6.44 16.09
N ILE A 933 -46.80 -5.43 16.89
CA ILE A 933 -47.29 -5.20 18.27
C ILE A 933 -47.44 -3.71 18.56
N ASP A 934 -48.25 -3.37 19.55
CA ASP A 934 -48.42 -2.00 20.08
C ASP A 934 -48.00 -1.95 21.56
N HIS A 935 -48.55 -0.99 22.33
CA HIS A 935 -48.33 -0.85 23.78
C HIS A 935 -48.90 -1.98 24.64
N ASN A 936 -49.71 -2.87 24.07
CA ASN A 936 -50.28 -4.01 24.78
C ASN A 936 -49.35 -5.23 24.72
N TRP A 937 -49.23 -5.93 25.85
CA TRP A 937 -48.47 -7.17 25.93
C TRP A 937 -49.00 -8.22 24.96
N LYS A 938 -48.12 -8.72 24.09
CA LYS A 938 -48.40 -9.82 23.17
C LYS A 938 -47.56 -11.03 23.52
N LEU A 939 -48.22 -12.18 23.62
CA LEU A 939 -47.55 -13.48 23.74
C LEU A 939 -47.01 -13.90 22.35
N VAL A 940 -45.73 -14.23 22.29
CA VAL A 940 -45.06 -14.86 21.15
C VAL A 940 -44.81 -16.32 21.50
N GLU A 941 -45.38 -17.24 20.72
CA GLU A 941 -45.10 -18.67 20.82
C GLU A 941 -43.88 -19.01 19.95
N LEU A 942 -42.95 -19.76 20.53
CA LEU A 942 -41.71 -20.20 19.89
C LEU A 942 -41.95 -21.50 19.12
N ASN A 943 -41.27 -21.68 17.99
CA ASN A 943 -41.40 -22.93 17.22
C ASN A 943 -40.65 -24.09 17.90
N PHE A 944 -39.65 -23.77 18.72
CA PHE A 944 -38.86 -24.73 19.46
C PHE A 944 -38.95 -24.53 20.98
N SER A 945 -38.47 -25.53 21.73
CA SER A 945 -38.35 -25.47 23.18
C SER A 945 -36.89 -25.26 23.57
N TYR A 946 -36.62 -24.21 24.35
CA TYR A 946 -35.28 -23.82 24.81
C TYR A 946 -35.10 -24.12 26.30
N GLU A 947 -33.93 -24.61 26.70
CA GLU A 947 -33.62 -24.91 28.10
C GLU A 947 -33.30 -23.65 28.91
N ARG A 948 -32.59 -22.70 28.30
CA ARG A 948 -32.14 -21.43 28.89
C ARG A 948 -32.30 -20.28 27.88
N PRO A 949 -33.55 -19.93 27.50
CA PRO A 949 -33.79 -18.91 26.48
C PRO A 949 -33.31 -17.53 26.90
N VAL A 950 -32.68 -16.82 25.97
CA VAL A 950 -32.32 -15.39 26.02
C VAL A 950 -32.91 -14.73 24.79
N VAL A 951 -33.67 -13.65 24.98
CA VAL A 951 -34.50 -13.01 23.94
C VAL A 951 -33.97 -11.62 23.63
N PHE A 952 -33.70 -11.33 22.36
CA PHE A 952 -33.32 -10.01 21.87
C PHE A 952 -34.43 -9.49 20.97
N ALA A 953 -34.94 -8.28 21.20
CA ALA A 953 -36.02 -7.70 20.42
C ALA A 953 -35.66 -6.27 19.97
N SER A 954 -35.95 -5.94 18.72
CA SER A 954 -35.67 -4.62 18.14
C SER A 954 -36.86 -4.10 17.33
N ILE A 955 -37.17 -2.82 17.49
CA ILE A 955 -38.22 -2.13 16.74
C ILE A 955 -37.69 -1.79 15.34
N ASN A 956 -38.35 -2.28 14.29
CA ASN A 956 -37.88 -2.13 12.89
C ASN A 956 -38.68 -1.14 12.06
N THR A 957 -39.77 -0.60 12.60
CA THR A 957 -40.58 0.42 11.94
C THR A 957 -40.72 1.63 12.86
N MET A 958 -41.08 2.78 12.28
CA MET A 958 -41.37 4.01 13.01
C MET A 958 -42.74 4.53 12.55
N ASN A 959 -43.79 3.79 12.92
CA ASN A 959 -45.18 4.18 12.71
C ASN A 959 -45.64 5.18 13.79
N GLY A 960 -45.16 5.03 15.02
CA GLY A 960 -45.33 5.97 16.12
C GLY A 960 -44.16 6.97 16.20
N GLY A 961 -44.46 8.22 16.56
CA GLY A 961 -43.46 9.29 16.65
C GLY A 961 -42.80 9.43 18.03
N ASP A 962 -43.27 8.69 19.03
CA ASP A 962 -42.84 8.82 20.42
C ASP A 962 -41.67 7.86 20.73
N PRO A 963 -40.65 8.30 21.50
CA PRO A 963 -39.53 7.43 21.85
C PRO A 963 -39.95 6.20 22.65
N SER A 964 -39.44 5.03 22.24
CA SER A 964 -39.90 3.76 22.78
C SER A 964 -38.83 2.66 22.72
N ILE A 965 -39.03 1.61 23.51
CA ILE A 965 -38.19 0.40 23.55
C ILE A 965 -39.05 -0.86 23.44
N ALA A 966 -38.51 -1.93 22.85
CA ALA A 966 -39.12 -3.25 22.92
C ALA A 966 -38.88 -3.83 24.33
N GLU A 967 -39.95 -4.04 25.09
CA GLU A 967 -39.86 -4.62 26.44
C GLU A 967 -40.23 -6.11 26.38
N VAL A 968 -39.39 -6.97 26.95
CA VAL A 968 -39.59 -8.42 27.02
C VAL A 968 -39.79 -8.88 28.47
N ARG A 969 -40.71 -9.82 28.70
CA ARG A 969 -40.90 -10.49 30.00
C ARG A 969 -41.46 -11.90 29.86
N ASN A 970 -41.64 -12.58 30.99
CA ASN A 970 -42.30 -13.89 31.07
C ASN A 970 -41.71 -14.90 30.08
N ILE A 971 -40.39 -14.94 29.96
CA ILE A 971 -39.66 -15.86 29.08
C ILE A 971 -39.77 -17.26 29.65
N THR A 972 -40.34 -18.17 28.86
CA THR A 972 -40.49 -19.59 29.15
C THR A 972 -39.75 -20.39 28.08
N PRO A 973 -39.57 -21.72 28.25
CA PRO A 973 -38.98 -22.58 27.23
C PRO A 973 -39.63 -22.46 25.84
N THR A 974 -40.92 -22.10 25.76
CA THR A 974 -41.69 -22.15 24.51
C THR A 974 -42.39 -20.82 24.16
N SER A 975 -42.16 -19.75 24.93
CA SER A 975 -42.82 -18.47 24.68
C SER A 975 -42.15 -17.32 25.43
N PHE A 976 -42.43 -16.09 24.99
CA PHE A 976 -42.16 -14.87 25.75
C PHE A 976 -43.27 -13.84 25.51
N GLU A 977 -43.36 -12.81 26.34
CA GLU A 977 -44.23 -11.66 26.11
C GLU A 977 -43.41 -10.44 25.68
N VAL A 978 -43.90 -9.69 24.70
CA VAL A 978 -43.27 -8.46 24.19
C VAL A 978 -44.29 -7.34 23.96
N ARG A 979 -43.87 -6.08 24.12
CA ARG A 979 -44.63 -4.87 23.76
C ARG A 979 -43.70 -3.73 23.34
N VAL A 980 -44.25 -2.72 22.69
CA VAL A 980 -43.58 -1.41 22.54
C VAL A 980 -43.89 -0.57 23.78
N ALA A 981 -42.87 -0.09 24.48
CA ALA A 981 -43.05 0.67 25.72
C ALA A 981 -42.48 2.09 25.56
N GLU A 982 -43.31 3.11 25.82
CA GLU A 982 -42.91 4.53 25.81
C GLU A 982 -42.38 4.98 27.18
N PHE A 983 -41.39 5.88 27.17
CA PHE A 983 -40.84 6.50 28.38
C PHE A 983 -41.91 7.24 29.22
N GLU A 984 -41.65 7.44 30.51
CA GLU A 984 -42.66 7.86 31.51
C GLU A 984 -43.27 9.26 31.24
N TYR A 985 -42.55 10.13 30.53
CA TYR A 985 -43.05 11.46 30.12
C TYR A 985 -44.07 11.42 28.97
N LYS A 986 -44.24 10.27 28.33
CA LYS A 986 -45.26 10.04 27.31
C LYS A 986 -46.56 9.50 27.91
N ASN A 987 -47.55 9.24 27.07
CA ASN A 987 -48.89 8.87 27.50
C ASN A 987 -49.08 7.35 27.69
N GLY A 988 -48.09 6.54 27.28
CA GLY A 988 -48.10 5.09 27.39
C GLY A 988 -48.92 4.38 26.30
N ILE A 989 -49.28 5.08 25.23
CA ILE A 989 -50.10 4.61 24.12
C ILE A 989 -49.30 4.77 22.83
N HIS A 990 -48.75 3.66 22.35
CA HIS A 990 -47.99 3.62 21.10
C HIS A 990 -48.77 2.94 19.97
N ASP A 991 -48.53 3.37 18.73
CA ASP A 991 -49.02 2.72 17.51
C ASP A 991 -48.33 1.37 17.25
N TYR A 992 -48.88 0.57 16.33
CA TYR A 992 -48.32 -0.73 15.96
C TYR A 992 -46.94 -0.56 15.32
N GLU A 993 -45.93 -1.28 15.81
CA GLU A 993 -44.63 -1.44 15.18
C GLU A 993 -44.35 -2.89 14.82
N THR A 994 -43.50 -3.12 13.82
CA THR A 994 -42.93 -4.43 13.53
C THR A 994 -41.66 -4.60 14.35
N ILE A 995 -41.65 -5.63 15.19
CA ILE A 995 -40.49 -6.02 15.99
C ILE A 995 -39.87 -7.27 15.40
N SER A 996 -38.55 -7.29 15.25
CA SER A 996 -37.78 -8.52 15.01
C SER A 996 -37.27 -9.03 16.34
N TYR A 997 -37.34 -10.33 16.54
CA TYR A 997 -36.80 -10.98 17.72
C TYR A 997 -35.87 -12.13 17.34
N VAL A 998 -34.91 -12.39 18.23
CA VAL A 998 -34.03 -13.54 18.21
C VAL A 998 -34.11 -14.19 19.59
N VAL A 999 -34.31 -15.51 19.62
CA VAL A 999 -34.23 -16.31 20.85
C VAL A 999 -33.14 -17.35 20.68
N MET A 1000 -32.22 -17.42 21.64
CA MET A 1000 -31.18 -18.45 21.68
C MET A 1000 -31.08 -19.06 23.07
N ASN A 1001 -30.65 -20.32 23.16
CA ASN A 1001 -30.18 -20.88 24.42
C ASN A 1001 -28.89 -20.17 24.87
N ALA A 1002 -28.76 -19.85 26.15
CA ALA A 1002 -27.48 -19.46 26.71
C ALA A 1002 -26.44 -20.58 26.47
N GLY A 1003 -25.23 -20.21 26.06
CA GLY A 1003 -24.19 -21.15 25.64
C GLY A 1003 -23.22 -20.53 24.65
N GLU A 1004 -22.27 -21.33 24.20
CA GLU A 1004 -21.28 -20.95 23.19
C GLU A 1004 -21.51 -21.78 21.92
N TYR A 1005 -21.51 -21.13 20.77
CA TYR A 1005 -21.82 -21.71 19.47
C TYR A 1005 -20.68 -21.44 18.49
N ASP A 1006 -20.10 -22.50 17.94
CA ASP A 1006 -19.06 -22.45 16.92
C ASP A 1006 -19.69 -22.21 15.54
N LEU A 1007 -19.22 -21.21 14.80
CA LEU A 1007 -19.70 -20.91 13.46
C LEU A 1007 -18.93 -21.64 12.34
N GLY A 1008 -17.85 -22.35 12.67
CA GLY A 1008 -17.07 -23.18 11.73
C GLY A 1008 -15.97 -22.43 10.97
N ASP A 1009 -15.81 -21.13 11.18
CA ASP A 1009 -14.83 -20.24 10.54
C ASP A 1009 -13.86 -19.58 11.54
N GLY A 1010 -13.81 -20.10 12.77
CA GLY A 1010 -12.99 -19.56 13.87
C GLY A 1010 -13.68 -18.48 14.71
N ARG A 1011 -14.92 -18.07 14.35
CA ARG A 1011 -15.77 -17.21 15.17
C ARG A 1011 -16.75 -18.02 16.03
N TYR A 1012 -17.10 -17.44 17.17
CA TYR A 1012 -17.99 -18.01 18.18
C TYR A 1012 -19.06 -16.98 18.59
N ILE A 1013 -20.28 -17.47 18.82
CA ILE A 1013 -21.33 -16.71 19.51
C ILE A 1013 -21.39 -17.17 20.96
N GLU A 1014 -21.19 -16.27 21.91
CA GLU A 1014 -21.48 -16.48 23.32
C GLU A 1014 -22.79 -15.78 23.69
N VAL A 1015 -23.77 -16.54 24.18
CA VAL A 1015 -25.06 -16.03 24.67
C VAL A 1015 -25.15 -16.27 26.18
N GLY A 1016 -25.46 -15.22 26.94
CA GLY A 1016 -25.54 -15.31 28.40
C GLY A 1016 -26.51 -14.33 29.04
N THR A 1017 -26.63 -14.43 30.36
CA THR A 1017 -27.38 -13.47 31.18
C THR A 1017 -26.55 -13.00 32.38
N ALA A 1018 -26.73 -11.74 32.76
CA ALA A 1018 -26.11 -11.13 33.93
C ALA A 1018 -27.21 -10.53 34.84
N ALA A 1019 -27.18 -10.85 36.12
CA ALA A 1019 -28.04 -10.19 37.11
C ALA A 1019 -27.40 -8.86 37.50
N LEU A 1020 -28.11 -7.76 37.28
CA LEU A 1020 -27.64 -6.41 37.57
C LEU A 1020 -28.43 -5.79 38.72
N THR A 1021 -27.72 -5.16 39.64
CA THR A 1021 -28.29 -4.36 40.73
C THR A 1021 -27.79 -2.92 40.67
N THR A 1022 -28.66 -1.97 40.37
CA THR A 1022 -28.32 -0.53 40.33
C THR A 1022 -28.99 0.20 41.49
N VAL A 1023 -28.21 0.92 42.29
CA VAL A 1023 -28.72 1.85 43.29
C VAL A 1023 -28.97 3.19 42.60
N PHE A 1024 -30.21 3.68 42.66
CA PHE A 1024 -30.57 4.93 42.01
C PHE A 1024 -30.17 6.13 42.88
N ASP A 1025 -28.92 6.60 42.73
CA ASP A 1025 -28.39 7.82 43.40
C ASP A 1025 -27.97 8.93 42.41
N GLY A 1026 -28.30 8.77 41.12
CA GLY A 1026 -27.98 9.72 40.06
C GLY A 1026 -26.67 9.44 39.32
N SER A 1027 -26.00 8.30 39.58
CA SER A 1027 -24.85 7.83 38.80
C SER A 1027 -25.04 6.38 38.33
N PRO A 1028 -24.55 6.01 37.11
CA PRO A 1028 -24.51 4.62 36.69
C PRO A 1028 -23.70 3.78 37.68
N ASN A 1029 -24.26 2.65 38.13
CA ASN A 1029 -23.51 1.65 38.89
C ASN A 1029 -23.11 0.50 37.95
N PHE A 1030 -22.01 0.73 37.22
CA PHE A 1030 -21.46 -0.24 36.27
C PHE A 1030 -20.98 -1.52 36.96
N GLN A 1031 -21.46 -2.66 36.48
CA GLN A 1031 -21.08 -4.00 36.91
C GLN A 1031 -20.42 -4.74 35.76
N ASN A 1032 -19.26 -5.33 36.03
CA ASN A 1032 -18.51 -6.07 35.02
C ASN A 1032 -19.17 -7.40 34.67
N VAL A 1033 -19.28 -7.67 33.36
CA VAL A 1033 -19.75 -8.91 32.77
C VAL A 1033 -18.61 -9.52 31.96
N ASN A 1034 -18.15 -10.70 32.38
CA ASN A 1034 -17.07 -11.41 31.72
C ASN A 1034 -17.59 -12.22 30.52
N ILE A 1035 -16.82 -12.22 29.43
CA ILE A 1035 -17.05 -12.96 28.19
C ILE A 1035 -15.80 -13.79 27.88
N GLY A 1036 -15.97 -15.02 27.40
CA GLY A 1036 -14.89 -15.90 26.95
C GLY A 1036 -14.32 -15.57 25.56
N LEU A 1037 -14.72 -14.44 24.97
CA LEU A 1037 -14.38 -14.04 23.60
C LEU A 1037 -13.56 -12.74 23.57
N LYS A 1038 -12.73 -12.58 22.54
CA LYS A 1038 -11.97 -11.38 22.17
C LYS A 1038 -12.44 -10.82 20.82
N ASN A 1039 -12.17 -9.53 20.57
CA ASN A 1039 -12.57 -8.82 19.34
C ASN A 1039 -14.04 -9.04 18.99
N TYR A 1040 -14.93 -8.86 19.97
CA TYR A 1040 -16.33 -9.24 19.83
C TYR A 1040 -17.26 -8.04 19.55
N GLN A 1041 -18.29 -8.27 18.74
CA GLN A 1041 -19.47 -7.41 18.64
C GLN A 1041 -20.46 -7.78 19.75
N LEU A 1042 -21.17 -6.81 20.31
CA LEU A 1042 -22.04 -7.02 21.47
C LEU A 1042 -23.47 -6.50 21.21
N ILE A 1043 -24.46 -7.36 21.46
CA ILE A 1043 -25.86 -6.96 21.58
C ILE A 1043 -26.36 -7.28 22.97
N THR A 1044 -27.10 -6.36 23.57
CA THR A 1044 -27.71 -6.56 24.89
C THR A 1044 -29.20 -6.25 24.90
N HIS A 1045 -29.95 -6.92 25.77
CA HIS A 1045 -31.38 -6.68 25.93
C HIS A 1045 -31.85 -7.05 27.34
N VAL A 1046 -32.62 -6.16 28.00
CA VAL A 1046 -33.14 -6.40 29.35
C VAL A 1046 -34.26 -7.45 29.30
N GLN A 1047 -34.07 -8.58 30.00
CA GLN A 1047 -34.97 -9.74 30.01
C GLN A 1047 -36.08 -9.64 31.09
N GLY A 1048 -36.13 -8.52 31.79
CA GLY A 1048 -37.06 -8.24 32.89
C GLY A 1048 -36.40 -7.47 34.04
N ASN A 1049 -37.21 -6.72 34.79
CA ASN A 1049 -36.78 -5.93 35.95
C ASN A 1049 -37.88 -5.87 37.03
N ASN A 1050 -37.50 -5.45 38.24
CA ASN A 1050 -38.43 -5.27 39.37
C ASN A 1050 -38.91 -3.81 39.56
N ALA A 1051 -38.49 -2.88 38.71
CA ALA A 1051 -38.70 -1.45 38.89
C ALA A 1051 -40.14 -1.00 38.57
N GLY A 1052 -40.91 -1.83 37.85
CA GLY A 1052 -42.28 -1.52 37.45
C GLY A 1052 -42.40 -0.37 36.45
N ARG A 1053 -41.29 -0.03 35.78
CA ARG A 1053 -41.12 1.04 34.80
C ARG A 1053 -40.13 0.61 33.73
N ILE A 1054 -39.95 1.42 32.68
CA ILE A 1054 -38.99 1.14 31.62
C ILE A 1054 -37.57 1.24 32.15
N VAL A 1055 -36.76 0.24 31.81
CA VAL A 1055 -35.34 0.17 32.16
C VAL A 1055 -34.56 -0.17 30.89
N ALA A 1056 -33.56 0.63 30.57
CA ALA A 1056 -32.58 0.36 29.52
C ALA A 1056 -31.24 -0.08 30.14
N ALA A 1057 -30.40 -0.75 29.36
CA ALA A 1057 -29.04 -1.07 29.76
C ALA A 1057 -28.07 -0.07 29.12
N ARG A 1058 -27.10 0.42 29.90
CA ARG A 1058 -25.96 1.20 29.39
C ARG A 1058 -24.70 0.35 29.48
N ILE A 1059 -23.92 0.39 28.42
CA ILE A 1059 -22.65 -0.34 28.28
C ILE A 1059 -21.49 0.64 28.36
N ASP A 1060 -20.41 0.22 29.02
CA ASP A 1060 -19.16 0.97 29.11
C ASP A 1060 -17.97 -0.02 29.16
N ASN A 1061 -16.75 0.49 28.98
CA ASN A 1061 -15.50 -0.25 29.20
C ASN A 1061 -15.48 -1.64 28.51
N LYS A 1062 -15.89 -1.68 27.23
CA LYS A 1062 -15.81 -2.87 26.37
C LYS A 1062 -14.33 -3.17 26.11
N VAL A 1063 -13.81 -4.21 26.75
CA VAL A 1063 -12.43 -4.69 26.58
C VAL A 1063 -12.44 -6.12 26.04
N ALA A 1064 -11.28 -6.65 25.66
CA ALA A 1064 -11.15 -7.93 24.95
C ALA A 1064 -11.69 -9.19 25.66
N SER A 1065 -12.29 -9.10 26.86
CA SER A 1065 -12.91 -10.25 27.56
C SER A 1065 -14.01 -9.85 28.56
N SER A 1066 -14.46 -8.60 28.55
CA SER A 1066 -15.52 -8.15 29.45
C SER A 1066 -16.08 -6.82 29.00
N PHE A 1067 -17.31 -6.53 29.40
CA PHE A 1067 -17.90 -5.21 29.31
C PHE A 1067 -18.52 -4.85 30.65
N ASP A 1068 -18.63 -3.56 30.93
CA ASP A 1068 -19.34 -3.06 32.10
C ASP A 1068 -20.77 -2.68 31.71
N ALA A 1069 -21.75 -3.02 32.56
CA ALA A 1069 -23.15 -2.75 32.31
C ALA A 1069 -23.87 -2.16 33.53
N SER A 1070 -24.77 -1.21 33.31
CA SER A 1070 -25.67 -0.67 34.34
C SER A 1070 -27.10 -0.61 33.81
N LEU A 1071 -28.07 -0.82 34.69
CA LEU A 1071 -29.48 -0.53 34.41
C LEU A 1071 -29.76 0.95 34.62
N MET A 1072 -30.52 1.56 33.72
CA MET A 1072 -30.90 2.98 33.76
C MET A 1072 -32.40 3.14 33.56
N VAL A 1073 -32.96 4.18 34.19
CA VAL A 1073 -34.30 4.71 33.87
C VAL A 1073 -34.14 6.15 33.39
N GLN A 1074 -35.21 6.68 32.83
CA GLN A 1074 -35.31 8.06 32.35
C GLN A 1074 -34.70 9.07 33.33
N GLU A 1075 -33.87 9.97 32.82
CA GLU A 1075 -33.11 10.95 33.60
C GLU A 1075 -34.01 11.98 34.27
N SER A 1076 -35.06 12.48 33.61
CA SER A 1076 -35.99 13.41 34.26
C SER A 1076 -36.81 12.78 35.40
N SER A 1077 -36.83 11.44 35.51
CA SER A 1077 -37.49 10.67 36.57
C SER A 1077 -36.55 10.24 37.72
N ARG A 1078 -35.41 10.93 37.91
CA ARG A 1078 -34.42 10.76 39.01
C ARG A 1078 -34.97 11.02 40.43
N ASP A 1079 -36.16 10.54 40.76
CA ASP A 1079 -36.66 10.48 42.13
C ASP A 1079 -35.95 9.36 42.89
N ASN A 1080 -35.51 9.61 44.14
CA ASN A 1080 -34.83 8.66 45.06
C ASN A 1080 -35.67 7.38 45.34
N ALA A 1081 -35.79 6.48 44.37
CA ALA A 1081 -36.79 5.41 44.34
C ALA A 1081 -36.28 4.03 44.81
N GLY A 1082 -35.00 3.88 45.17
CA GLY A 1082 -34.45 2.63 45.72
C GLY A 1082 -33.59 1.84 44.74
N THR A 1083 -33.47 0.53 44.97
CA THR A 1083 -32.61 -0.39 44.22
C THR A 1083 -33.37 -1.04 43.06
N ILE A 1084 -32.85 -0.95 41.84
CA ILE A 1084 -33.36 -1.65 40.65
C ILE A 1084 -32.59 -2.96 40.50
N GLU A 1085 -33.34 -4.05 40.37
CA GLU A 1085 -32.79 -5.37 40.03
C GLU A 1085 -33.39 -5.82 38.69
N GLY A 1086 -32.53 -6.30 37.80
CA GLY A 1086 -32.94 -6.81 36.49
C GLY A 1086 -31.96 -7.83 35.93
N VAL A 1087 -32.37 -8.48 34.85
CA VAL A 1087 -31.55 -9.45 34.14
C VAL A 1087 -31.20 -8.89 32.77
N LEU A 1088 -29.91 -8.71 32.50
CA LEU A 1088 -29.40 -8.36 31.18
C LEU A 1088 -29.14 -9.65 30.40
N GLY A 1089 -29.72 -9.79 29.22
CA GLY A 1089 -29.28 -10.78 28.23
C GLY A 1089 -28.20 -10.16 27.36
N TYR A 1090 -27.16 -10.92 27.03
CA TYR A 1090 -26.10 -10.49 26.11
C TYR A 1090 -25.80 -11.57 25.07
N MET A 1091 -25.41 -11.10 23.89
CA MET A 1091 -24.89 -11.92 22.79
C MET A 1091 -23.59 -11.28 22.32
N ALA A 1092 -22.49 -12.01 22.40
CA ALA A 1092 -21.17 -11.60 21.93
C ALA A 1092 -20.75 -12.49 20.75
N LEU A 1093 -20.36 -11.88 19.63
CA LEU A 1093 -19.84 -12.58 18.45
C LEU A 1093 -18.37 -12.21 18.29
N GLY A 1094 -17.44 -13.16 18.43
CA GLY A 1094 -16.01 -12.89 18.39
C GLY A 1094 -15.14 -14.15 18.31
N GLN A 1095 -13.86 -14.04 18.65
CA GLN A 1095 -12.93 -15.18 18.66
C GLN A 1095 -12.71 -15.68 20.09
N ARG A 1096 -12.38 -16.96 20.30
CA ARG A 1096 -12.03 -17.46 21.64
C ARG A 1096 -10.82 -16.74 22.23
N ASN A 1097 -10.94 -16.38 23.50
CA ASN A 1097 -9.83 -15.96 24.33
C ASN A 1097 -9.15 -17.22 24.89
N TYR A 1098 -7.96 -17.58 24.38
CA TYR A 1098 -7.24 -18.80 24.77
C TYR A 1098 -6.41 -18.63 26.04
#